data_AF-A0A151EZ40-F1
#
_entry.id   AF-A0A151EZ40-F1
#
_cell.length_a   1.000
_cell.length_b   1.000
_cell.length_c   1.000
_cell.angle_alpha   90.00
_cell.angle_beta   90.00
_cell.angle_gamma   90.00
#
_symmetry.space_group_name_H-M   'P 1'
#
loop_
_entity.id
_entity.type
_entity.pdbx_description
1 polymer ?
#
loop_
_entity_poly.entity_id
_entity_poly.type
_entity_poly.pdbx_seq_one_letter_code
_entity_poly.pdbx_strand_id
1 'polypeptide(L)'
;MKRIWPLIVVITLVLSGLGAVNAQEKEGNFQKFENISFSQPTINTDNNYAEINLEEGNSFLMEQGKPMLPMYTEKFTFPFGTKILSVSCTPKNIQSITLTKEIKPSPLEGTAGEILNNKINTVDYGTEPYPNNWFKYNVGCGLEGSERAIFVKLELFPIQYYPANKKIEWANEFDIVVNYEQVFEPPVIDQPYTFVILTPNDYISQISALVTHKNSIGVPTKLVTLNEIYAGTHFPVQGRDDQEKIKYFIKNAIESWATSYVMLVGGSSKFPVRETHIYISSHEDGEIFVSDLYYADIYDGEMNFCSWDSNENDIFGEYNWQGKYDTVDLYPDVSIGRLAATSTSQVTTVVNKIKTYEVNEAYTQGWFTNFVLIGGDTWVPDHGEESGILEGEYNNQKAIDEMTGFYTDKIWASNGRLGKLTYPFGKGEISGSINSGCGFVYWSGHGNTNLWGTHPFEGGHNVWIPTPIGYYLSGDVGGLSNGNELPIVVIGGCSCGKFNVDFNCFGWSWLQNSNGGGIASVASSGLLYEYLGSSCSQGLAGKISIYMFKAYKDWGALTFGEMWNKAITKYIDTTSMKDTDFKTMEEWTSFGDPTLAIGDPSQAPNKPSRPSGPSSGKVGEQLAYTTSAIDPDGDDIYYQFDWDDGTTSEWIGPRNSGEQVTGYKTWTKTGNYQVRVHAKDDHGVVGEWSDALAVRIPRSRSIETTSGGTFTAELGIRGSEESNILLDGNYKTRSRFIVIWGTATGREKQGRFFGIFNENRFIIKVPTPRLSIKILGRCTIENQEISGNWICRLPESRGWIEGEFNPS
;
A
#
# COMPACT_ATOMS: atom_id res chain seq x y z
N MET A 1 -9.38 14.87 -33.07
CA MET A 1 -7.92 15.14 -33.03
C MET A 1 -7.28 13.89 -32.48
N LYS A 2 -6.40 13.23 -33.24
CA LYS A 2 -5.78 11.96 -32.85
C LYS A 2 -4.90 12.22 -31.63
N ARG A 3 -5.35 11.80 -30.45
CA ARG A 3 -4.53 11.80 -29.23
C ARG A 3 -3.50 10.70 -29.40
N ILE A 4 -2.30 11.12 -29.79
CA ILE A 4 -1.11 10.29 -29.76
C ILE A 4 -0.87 10.01 -28.28
N TRP A 5 -0.99 8.75 -27.85
CA TRP A 5 -0.48 8.30 -26.57
C TRP A 5 0.99 8.73 -26.51
N PRO A 6 1.39 9.67 -25.64
CA PRO A 6 2.80 9.91 -25.43
C PRO A 6 3.29 8.67 -24.68
N LEU A 7 3.99 7.81 -25.41
CA LEU A 7 4.76 6.69 -24.87
C LEU A 7 5.94 7.32 -24.13
N ILE A 8 5.67 7.89 -22.96
CA ILE A 8 6.70 8.37 -22.05
C ILE A 8 7.18 7.12 -21.33
N VAL A 9 8.20 6.48 -21.89
CA VAL A 9 9.14 5.73 -21.04
C VAL A 9 9.80 6.80 -20.18
N VAL A 10 9.21 7.10 -19.03
CA VAL A 10 9.89 7.85 -17.99
C VAL A 10 10.95 6.88 -17.49
N ILE A 11 12.13 6.91 -18.11
CA ILE A 11 13.33 6.47 -17.42
C ILE A 11 13.48 7.46 -16.27
N THR A 12 12.82 7.15 -15.15
CA THR A 12 13.03 7.86 -13.90
C THR A 12 14.41 7.42 -13.43
N LEU A 13 15.43 8.04 -14.02
CA LEU A 13 16.73 8.15 -13.38
C LEU A 13 16.47 8.95 -12.10
N VAL A 14 16.21 8.25 -11.01
CA VAL A 14 16.44 8.76 -9.67
C VAL A 14 17.96 8.92 -9.55
N LEU A 15 18.49 9.95 -10.20
CA LEU A 15 19.81 10.49 -9.94
C LEU A 15 19.64 11.48 -8.77
N SER A 16 19.33 10.94 -7.59
CA SER A 16 19.66 11.63 -6.35
C SER A 16 21.17 11.55 -6.19
N GLY A 17 21.85 12.55 -6.75
CA GLY A 17 23.28 12.77 -6.61
C GLY A 17 24.12 11.98 -7.60
N LEU A 18 24.56 12.66 -8.66
CA LEU A 18 25.94 12.67 -9.17
C LEU A 18 26.00 13.64 -10.36
N GLY A 19 26.75 14.72 -10.17
CA GLY A 19 27.10 15.61 -11.27
C GLY A 19 27.84 14.84 -12.36
N ALA A 20 27.70 15.27 -13.60
CA ALA A 20 28.34 14.69 -14.78
C ALA A 20 29.82 14.34 -14.52
N VAL A 21 30.09 13.06 -14.32
CA VAL A 21 31.41 12.44 -14.37
C VAL A 21 31.25 11.09 -15.07
N ASN A 22 32.20 10.76 -15.94
CA ASN A 22 32.26 9.60 -16.80
C ASN A 22 31.68 8.31 -16.20
N ALA A 23 30.99 7.55 -17.06
CA ALA A 23 30.57 6.17 -16.87
C ALA A 23 31.72 5.29 -16.34
N GLN A 24 31.72 5.10 -15.01
CA GLN A 24 32.29 3.98 -14.24
C GLN A 24 32.13 4.28 -12.73
N GLU A 25 30.97 4.00 -12.14
CA GLU A 25 30.75 4.04 -10.69
C GLU A 25 29.92 2.80 -10.29
N LYS A 26 30.59 1.69 -9.93
CA LYS A 26 30.95 1.22 -8.57
C LYS A 26 29.76 0.78 -7.72
N GLU A 27 29.65 -0.54 -7.52
CA GLU A 27 28.95 -1.19 -6.40
C GLU A 27 29.20 -0.40 -5.10
N GLY A 28 28.12 0.00 -4.44
CA GLY A 28 28.16 0.72 -3.17
C GLY A 28 27.18 0.09 -2.19
N ASN A 29 27.61 -0.06 -0.94
CA ASN A 29 26.72 -0.45 0.16
C ASN A 29 26.04 0.82 0.67
N PHE A 30 24.72 0.85 0.55
CA PHE A 30 23.86 1.95 0.98
C PHE A 30 23.10 1.56 2.24
N GLN A 31 22.61 2.58 2.94
CA GLN A 31 21.80 2.42 4.14
C GLN A 31 20.64 3.39 4.08
N LYS A 32 19.42 2.87 4.26
CA LYS A 32 18.21 3.66 4.53
C LYS A 32 17.91 3.60 6.02
N PHE A 33 17.74 4.76 6.64
CA PHE A 33 17.37 4.90 8.06
C PHE A 33 15.98 5.53 8.15
N GLU A 34 15.11 4.96 8.97
CA GLU A 34 13.78 5.48 9.27
C GLU A 34 13.53 5.38 10.78
N ASN A 35 12.75 6.30 11.31
CA ASN A 35 12.32 6.29 12.70
C ASN A 35 10.81 6.43 12.77
N ILE A 36 10.15 5.48 13.42
CA ILE A 36 8.69 5.45 13.56
C ILE A 36 8.33 5.55 15.03
N SER A 37 7.44 6.48 15.36
CA SER A 37 6.96 6.69 16.72
C SER A 37 5.50 6.23 16.85
N PHE A 38 5.17 5.72 18.03
CA PHE A 38 3.86 5.21 18.40
C PHE A 38 3.35 5.89 19.67
N SER A 39 2.11 6.33 19.60
CA SER A 39 1.34 6.84 20.73
C SER A 39 1.13 5.77 21.81
N GLN A 40 0.65 6.20 22.98
CA GLN A 40 0.22 5.24 24.00
C GLN A 40 -1.04 4.51 23.50
N PRO A 41 -1.08 3.16 23.57
CA PRO A 41 -2.26 2.42 23.14
C PRO A 41 -3.47 2.75 23.99
N THR A 42 -4.63 2.83 23.34
CA THR A 42 -5.92 3.00 24.00
C THR A 42 -6.56 1.63 24.24
N ILE A 43 -7.16 1.48 25.43
CA ILE A 43 -7.75 0.21 25.87
C ILE A 43 -9.24 0.44 26.07
N ASN A 44 -10.03 -0.14 25.19
CA ASN A 44 -11.47 -0.21 25.34
C ASN A 44 -11.82 -1.56 25.97
N THR A 45 -12.85 -1.61 26.82
CA THR A 45 -13.29 -2.88 27.41
C THR A 45 -14.79 -3.02 27.22
N ASP A 46 -15.23 -4.11 26.58
CA ASP A 46 -16.63 -4.50 26.56
C ASP A 46 -16.95 -5.40 27.79
N ASN A 47 -18.06 -6.14 27.76
CA ASN A 47 -18.43 -7.03 28.86
C ASN A 47 -17.48 -8.23 29.03
N ASN A 48 -16.77 -8.65 27.99
CA ASN A 48 -16.00 -9.90 27.94
C ASN A 48 -14.48 -9.68 27.80
N TYR A 49 -14.05 -8.73 26.98
CA TYR A 49 -12.64 -8.59 26.55
C TYR A 49 -12.14 -7.15 26.61
N ALA A 50 -10.83 -7.00 26.50
CA ALA A 50 -10.13 -5.75 26.22
C ALA A 50 -9.80 -5.67 24.71
N GLU A 51 -10.05 -4.52 24.11
CA GLU A 51 -9.68 -4.18 22.74
C GLU A 51 -8.57 -3.15 22.77
N ILE A 52 -7.45 -3.47 22.13
CA ILE A 52 -6.26 -2.63 22.10
C ILE A 52 -6.24 -1.90 20.76
N ASN A 53 -6.20 -0.56 20.82
CA ASN A 53 -6.12 0.27 19.64
C ASN A 53 -4.86 1.13 19.68
N LEU A 54 -4.25 1.34 18.53
CA LEU A 54 -3.07 2.18 18.34
C LEU A 54 -3.36 3.15 17.20
N GLU A 55 -3.20 4.45 17.43
CA GLU A 55 -3.58 5.49 16.46
C GLU A 55 -2.82 5.34 15.14
N GLU A 56 -1.52 5.06 15.23
CA GLU A 56 -0.66 4.87 14.07
C GLU A 56 -0.79 3.46 13.48
N GLY A 57 -1.42 2.50 14.17
CA GLY A 57 -1.61 1.14 13.67
C GLY A 57 -2.47 1.12 12.40
N ASN A 58 -1.97 0.49 11.34
CA ASN A 58 -2.63 0.46 10.03
C ASN A 58 -3.08 -0.95 9.60
N SER A 59 -2.85 -1.96 10.44
CA SER A 59 -3.32 -3.32 10.25
C SER A 59 -3.46 -4.03 11.61
N PHE A 60 -3.93 -5.28 11.60
CA PHE A 60 -4.05 -6.12 12.79
C PHE A 60 -3.35 -7.46 12.57
N LEU A 61 -2.75 -7.99 13.63
CA LEU A 61 -2.26 -9.36 13.67
C LEU A 61 -3.45 -10.31 13.90
N MET A 62 -3.85 -11.02 12.84
CA MET A 62 -5.09 -11.79 12.77
C MET A 62 -4.81 -13.29 12.62
N GLU A 63 -4.70 -13.99 13.75
CA GLU A 63 -4.48 -15.44 13.79
C GLU A 63 -5.58 -16.08 14.65
N GLN A 64 -6.36 -16.99 14.07
CA GLN A 64 -7.53 -17.56 14.74
C GLN A 64 -7.14 -18.16 16.10
N GLY A 65 -7.86 -17.76 17.16
CA GLY A 65 -7.60 -18.19 18.53
C GLY A 65 -6.45 -17.46 19.24
N LYS A 66 -5.76 -16.50 18.59
CA LYS A 66 -4.75 -15.63 19.21
C LYS A 66 -5.31 -14.25 19.56
N PRO A 67 -4.65 -13.48 20.45
CA PRO A 67 -5.05 -12.11 20.75
C PRO A 67 -5.00 -11.22 19.51
N MET A 68 -6.07 -10.49 19.22
CA MET A 68 -6.08 -9.50 18.15
C MET A 68 -5.33 -8.24 18.60
N LEU A 69 -4.20 -7.93 17.94
CA LEU A 69 -3.33 -6.81 18.30
C LEU A 69 -3.12 -5.88 17.10
N PRO A 70 -3.11 -4.55 17.30
CA PRO A 70 -2.78 -3.62 16.24
C PRO A 70 -1.31 -3.75 15.87
N MET A 71 -1.03 -3.64 14.58
CA MET A 71 0.32 -3.68 14.02
C MET A 71 0.51 -2.53 13.03
N TYR A 72 1.75 -2.32 12.62
CA TYR A 72 2.10 -1.33 11.61
C TYR A 72 2.87 -2.00 10.47
N THR A 73 2.39 -1.85 9.24
CA THR A 73 3.09 -2.29 8.03
C THR A 73 3.68 -1.11 7.28
N GLU A 74 4.94 -1.21 6.89
CA GLU A 74 5.64 -0.23 6.06
C GLU A 74 6.22 -0.93 4.83
N LYS A 75 6.14 -0.29 3.66
CA LYS A 75 6.74 -0.80 2.43
C LYS A 75 7.86 0.14 1.97
N PHE A 76 9.08 -0.37 1.92
CA PHE A 76 10.18 0.32 1.25
C PHE A 76 10.35 -0.21 -0.16
N THR A 77 10.29 0.68 -1.15
CA THR A 77 10.49 0.35 -2.56
C THR A 77 11.89 0.75 -3.00
N PHE A 78 12.60 -0.17 -3.64
CA PHE A 78 13.95 0.00 -4.17
C PHE A 78 13.96 -0.27 -5.69
N PRO A 79 14.87 0.36 -6.45
CA PRO A 79 15.02 0.07 -7.87
C PRO A 79 15.20 -1.42 -8.14
N PHE A 80 14.59 -1.92 -9.21
CA PHE A 80 14.87 -3.28 -9.72
C PHE A 80 16.38 -3.46 -9.90
N GLY A 81 16.92 -4.60 -9.48
CA GLY A 81 18.38 -4.80 -9.39
C GLY A 81 18.94 -4.71 -7.96
N THR A 82 18.21 -4.11 -7.02
CA THR A 82 18.70 -3.88 -5.66
C THR A 82 18.75 -5.15 -4.84
N LYS A 83 19.88 -5.41 -4.19
CA LYS A 83 20.03 -6.52 -3.23
C LYS A 83 19.90 -6.02 -1.80
N ILE A 84 18.91 -6.54 -1.07
CA ILE A 84 18.74 -6.23 0.35
C ILE A 84 19.71 -7.09 1.17
N LEU A 85 20.59 -6.44 1.94
CA LEU A 85 21.60 -7.14 2.75
C LEU A 85 21.10 -7.48 4.15
N SER A 86 20.37 -6.55 4.77
CA SER A 86 19.76 -6.75 6.09
C SER A 86 18.74 -5.68 6.41
N VAL A 87 17.76 -6.05 7.23
CA VAL A 87 16.80 -5.15 7.86
C VAL A 87 16.91 -5.34 9.37
N SER A 88 17.10 -4.26 10.11
CA SER A 88 17.11 -4.29 11.58
C SER A 88 16.18 -3.23 12.14
N CYS A 89 15.36 -3.61 13.12
CA CYS A 89 14.48 -2.70 13.84
C CYS A 89 14.77 -2.76 15.34
N THR A 90 15.00 -1.63 15.97
CA THR A 90 15.28 -1.55 17.40
C THR A 90 14.15 -0.81 18.13
N PRO A 91 13.32 -1.52 18.93
CA PRO A 91 12.31 -0.86 19.75
C PRO A 91 12.96 -0.04 20.86
N LYS A 92 12.39 1.12 21.16
CA LYS A 92 12.83 2.07 22.18
C LYS A 92 11.68 2.42 23.11
N ASN A 93 12.05 2.93 24.29
CA ASN A 93 11.10 3.50 25.25
C ASN A 93 9.96 2.55 25.59
N ILE A 94 10.29 1.27 25.86
CA ILE A 94 9.28 0.24 26.16
C ILE A 94 8.65 0.53 27.51
N GLN A 95 7.32 0.56 27.52
CA GLN A 95 6.49 0.78 28.69
C GLN A 95 5.51 -0.39 28.87
N SER A 96 4.77 -0.42 29.99
CA SER A 96 3.83 -1.51 30.27
C SER A 96 2.54 -1.05 30.94
N ILE A 97 1.44 -1.72 30.62
CA ILE A 97 0.11 -1.53 31.24
C ILE A 97 -0.44 -2.91 31.63
N THR A 98 -1.02 -3.01 32.84
CA THR A 98 -1.80 -4.16 33.27
C THR A 98 -3.25 -4.00 32.84
N LEU A 99 -3.80 -5.04 32.21
CA LEU A 99 -5.18 -5.14 31.77
C LEU A 99 -6.06 -5.76 32.85
N THR A 100 -7.33 -5.39 32.84
CA THR A 100 -8.36 -5.98 33.71
C THR A 100 -9.00 -7.23 33.12
N LYS A 101 -8.88 -7.44 31.81
CA LYS A 101 -9.48 -8.54 31.04
C LYS A 101 -8.48 -9.11 30.04
N GLU A 102 -8.78 -10.29 29.53
CA GLU A 102 -8.08 -10.85 28.37
C GLU A 102 -8.32 -9.97 27.13
N ILE A 103 -7.35 -9.92 26.21
CA ILE A 103 -7.53 -9.24 24.93
C ILE A 103 -8.57 -10.00 24.08
N LYS A 104 -9.30 -9.29 23.22
CA LYS A 104 -10.26 -9.88 22.29
C LYS A 104 -9.54 -10.86 21.34
N PRO A 105 -10.04 -12.10 21.15
CA PRO A 105 -9.45 -13.02 20.18
C PRO A 105 -9.63 -12.50 18.75
N SER A 106 -8.71 -12.88 17.86
CA SER A 106 -8.91 -12.70 16.43
C SER A 106 -10.21 -13.41 15.99
N PRO A 107 -10.95 -12.83 15.02
CA PRO A 107 -12.20 -13.40 14.53
C PRO A 107 -12.04 -14.84 14.03
N LEU A 108 -13.15 -15.57 14.08
CA LEU A 108 -13.25 -16.87 13.40
C LEU A 108 -13.17 -16.66 11.89
N GLU A 109 -12.47 -17.57 11.24
CA GLU A 109 -12.41 -17.73 9.79
C GLU A 109 -12.95 -19.11 9.39
N GLY A 110 -13.26 -19.28 8.12
CA GLY A 110 -13.56 -20.58 7.55
C GLY A 110 -14.14 -20.51 6.17
N THR A 111 -14.49 -21.68 5.64
CA THR A 111 -15.37 -21.78 4.47
C THR A 111 -16.82 -21.79 4.93
N ALA A 112 -17.70 -21.29 4.05
CA ALA A 112 -19.10 -21.04 4.34
C ALA A 112 -19.96 -22.27 4.75
N GLY A 113 -19.36 -23.47 4.86
CA GLY A 113 -20.01 -24.72 5.30
C GLY A 113 -19.49 -25.30 6.63
N GLU A 114 -18.41 -24.77 7.23
CA GLU A 114 -17.67 -25.49 8.29
C GLU A 114 -18.00 -25.11 9.74
N ILE A 115 -18.57 -23.93 10.01
CA ILE A 115 -18.57 -23.35 11.37
C ILE A 115 -19.72 -23.83 12.28
N LEU A 116 -20.42 -24.91 11.90
CA LEU A 116 -21.49 -25.47 12.73
C LEU A 116 -21.01 -26.07 14.08
N ASN A 117 -19.70 -26.17 14.36
CA ASN A 117 -19.16 -26.86 15.55
C ASN A 117 -18.22 -26.03 16.47
N ASN A 118 -17.75 -24.86 16.07
CA ASN A 118 -16.68 -24.15 16.81
C ASN A 118 -17.21 -22.92 17.58
N LYS A 119 -17.86 -23.16 18.73
CA LYS A 119 -18.02 -22.11 19.75
C LYS A 119 -16.68 -21.93 20.47
N ILE A 120 -16.06 -20.75 20.37
CA ILE A 120 -14.91 -20.41 21.21
C ILE A 120 -15.42 -20.29 22.66
N ASN A 121 -15.30 -21.39 23.42
CA ASN A 121 -15.30 -21.34 24.87
C ASN A 121 -13.96 -20.73 25.33
N THR A 122 -13.99 -19.87 26.35
CA THR A 122 -12.85 -19.31 27.11
C THR A 122 -11.47 -19.45 26.44
N VAL A 123 -11.00 -18.36 25.83
CA VAL A 123 -9.71 -18.35 25.14
C VAL A 123 -8.56 -18.54 26.14
N ASP A 124 -7.78 -19.61 25.97
CA ASP A 124 -6.52 -19.81 26.67
C ASP A 124 -5.37 -19.47 25.72
N TYR A 125 -4.78 -18.28 25.92
CA TYR A 125 -3.64 -17.81 25.13
C TYR A 125 -2.30 -18.44 25.53
N GLY A 126 -2.29 -19.30 26.56
CA GLY A 126 -1.07 -19.85 27.12
C GLY A 126 -0.30 -18.84 27.97
N THR A 127 1.03 -18.99 28.03
CA THR A 127 1.89 -18.20 28.93
C THR A 127 2.96 -17.38 28.23
N GLU A 128 3.24 -17.66 26.96
CA GLU A 128 4.25 -16.98 26.16
C GLU A 128 3.77 -15.62 25.68
N PRO A 129 4.67 -14.64 25.48
CA PRO A 129 4.32 -13.36 24.89
C PRO A 129 3.83 -13.51 23.44
N TYR A 130 2.85 -12.70 23.05
CA TYR A 130 2.31 -12.66 21.70
C TYR A 130 2.24 -11.23 21.14
N PRO A 131 2.78 -10.97 19.94
CA PRO A 131 3.82 -11.78 19.32
C PRO A 131 5.10 -11.77 20.17
N ASN A 132 5.96 -12.76 20.00
CA ASN A 132 7.22 -12.87 20.76
C ASN A 132 8.38 -12.06 20.15
N ASN A 133 8.19 -11.48 18.96
CA ASN A 133 9.13 -10.60 18.28
C ASN A 133 8.54 -9.20 18.14
N TRP A 134 9.40 -8.19 17.94
CA TRP A 134 9.00 -6.80 17.75
C TRP A 134 8.80 -6.40 16.29
N PHE A 135 9.35 -7.20 15.37
CA PHE A 135 9.17 -6.99 13.95
C PHE A 135 9.37 -8.29 13.17
N LYS A 136 8.89 -8.31 11.92
CA LYS A 136 9.15 -9.29 10.87
C LYS A 136 9.35 -8.50 9.57
N TYR A 137 10.11 -9.04 8.62
CA TYR A 137 10.15 -8.45 7.28
C TYR A 137 10.19 -9.53 6.21
N ASN A 138 9.73 -9.16 5.01
CA ASN A 138 9.83 -9.95 3.80
C ASN A 138 10.39 -9.07 2.68
N VAL A 139 11.20 -9.69 1.81
CA VAL A 139 11.69 -9.04 0.59
C VAL A 139 10.96 -9.70 -0.58
N GLY A 140 10.43 -8.90 -1.51
CA GLY A 140 9.75 -9.41 -2.70
C GLY A 140 10.08 -8.60 -3.94
N CYS A 141 9.74 -9.13 -5.12
CA CYS A 141 9.92 -8.48 -6.40
C CYS A 141 8.60 -8.46 -7.19
N GLY A 142 8.24 -7.33 -7.77
CA GLY A 142 7.07 -7.28 -8.64
C GLY A 142 6.85 -5.92 -9.27
N LEU A 143 5.69 -5.74 -9.90
CA LEU A 143 5.30 -4.45 -10.47
C LEU A 143 4.87 -3.45 -9.40
N GLU A 144 5.37 -2.22 -9.53
CA GLU A 144 4.89 -1.01 -8.88
C GLU A 144 4.48 -0.03 -9.99
N GLY A 145 3.19 0.00 -10.31
CA GLY A 145 2.72 0.67 -11.53
C GLY A 145 3.17 -0.08 -12.78
N SER A 146 3.87 0.59 -13.70
CA SER A 146 4.41 -0.01 -14.93
C SER A 146 5.84 -0.52 -14.81
N GLU A 147 6.51 -0.27 -13.69
CA GLU A 147 7.91 -0.59 -13.47
C GLU A 147 8.06 -1.73 -12.47
N ARG A 148 9.15 -2.51 -12.57
CA ARG A 148 9.49 -3.50 -11.55
C ARG A 148 10.29 -2.86 -10.44
N ALA A 149 10.16 -3.41 -9.24
CA ALA A 149 10.88 -2.95 -8.08
C ALA A 149 11.12 -4.08 -7.07
N ILE A 150 12.07 -3.84 -6.18
CA ILE A 150 12.31 -4.68 -5.00
C ILE A 150 11.62 -4.03 -3.82
N PHE A 151 10.86 -4.83 -3.08
CA PHE A 151 10.06 -4.40 -1.95
C PHE A 151 10.66 -4.97 -0.67
N VAL A 152 10.77 -4.13 0.37
CA VAL A 152 10.92 -4.60 1.74
C VAL A 152 9.62 -4.27 2.46
N LYS A 153 8.83 -5.31 2.70
CA LYS A 153 7.65 -5.23 3.56
C LYS A 153 8.08 -5.45 5.00
N LEU A 154 7.97 -4.41 5.81
CA LEU A 154 8.27 -4.43 7.23
C LEU A 154 6.97 -4.49 8.03
N GLU A 155 6.87 -5.47 8.91
CA GLU A 155 5.78 -5.63 9.88
C GLU A 155 6.34 -5.31 11.26
N LEU A 156 5.91 -4.20 11.86
CA LEU A 156 6.22 -3.85 13.24
C LEU A 156 5.09 -4.32 14.15
N PHE A 157 5.47 -4.83 15.31
CA PHE A 157 4.56 -5.24 16.38
C PHE A 157 4.78 -4.33 17.60
N PRO A 158 4.19 -3.12 17.64
CA PRO A 158 4.48 -2.15 18.69
C PRO A 158 4.00 -2.59 20.07
N ILE A 159 3.16 -3.63 20.15
CA ILE A 159 2.55 -4.14 21.37
C ILE A 159 2.82 -5.65 21.49
N GLN A 160 3.32 -6.08 22.64
CA GLN A 160 3.43 -7.49 23.03
C GLN A 160 2.51 -7.78 24.21
N TYR A 161 1.64 -8.77 24.09
CA TYR A 161 0.76 -9.22 25.15
C TYR A 161 1.37 -10.40 25.93
N TYR A 162 1.34 -10.33 27.25
CA TYR A 162 1.77 -11.36 28.19
C TYR A 162 0.53 -11.93 28.92
N PRO A 163 -0.09 -13.00 28.42
CA PRO A 163 -1.38 -13.47 28.92
C PRO A 163 -1.34 -13.90 30.38
N ALA A 164 -0.27 -14.60 30.81
CA ALA A 164 -0.09 -15.06 32.19
C ALA A 164 -0.20 -13.94 33.24
N ASN A 165 0.12 -12.70 32.85
CA ASN A 165 0.11 -11.54 33.73
C ASN A 165 -0.97 -10.51 33.36
N LYS A 166 -1.78 -10.76 32.32
CA LYS A 166 -2.68 -9.79 31.70
C LYS A 166 -2.00 -8.44 31.52
N LYS A 167 -0.82 -8.43 30.90
CA LYS A 167 0.01 -7.24 30.75
C LYS A 167 0.34 -7.04 29.29
N ILE A 168 0.26 -5.81 28.80
CA ILE A 168 0.87 -5.42 27.54
C ILE A 168 2.17 -4.67 27.81
N GLU A 169 3.18 -4.91 26.98
CA GLU A 169 4.30 -4.02 26.80
C GLU A 169 4.16 -3.33 25.45
N TRP A 170 4.49 -2.04 25.37
CA TRP A 170 4.49 -1.31 24.11
C TRP A 170 5.74 -0.47 23.94
N ALA A 171 6.27 -0.44 22.72
CA ALA A 171 7.39 0.41 22.34
C ALA A 171 6.85 1.70 21.71
N ASN A 172 7.29 2.85 22.20
CA ASN A 172 6.87 4.15 21.65
C ASN A 172 7.65 4.55 20.39
N GLU A 173 8.71 3.85 20.05
CA GLU A 173 9.60 4.25 18.96
C GLU A 173 10.39 3.06 18.42
N PHE A 174 10.66 3.06 17.12
CA PHE A 174 11.46 2.07 16.41
C PHE A 174 12.49 2.76 15.52
N ASP A 175 13.76 2.44 15.72
CA ASP A 175 14.83 2.76 14.78
C ASP A 175 14.94 1.64 13.74
N ILE A 176 14.74 1.96 12.47
CA ILE A 176 14.75 1.03 11.34
C ILE A 176 15.97 1.32 10.47
N VAL A 177 16.69 0.26 10.11
CA VAL A 177 17.85 0.34 9.22
C VAL A 177 17.73 -0.73 8.17
N VAL A 178 17.72 -0.33 6.90
CA VAL A 178 17.80 -1.22 5.74
C VAL A 178 19.15 -1.02 5.06
N ASN A 179 19.99 -2.05 5.07
CA ASN A 179 21.26 -2.04 4.36
C ASN A 179 21.06 -2.74 3.00
N TYR A 180 21.53 -2.14 1.91
CA TYR A 180 21.32 -2.66 0.56
C TYR A 180 22.49 -2.33 -0.38
N GLU A 181 22.62 -3.13 -1.43
CA GLU A 181 23.51 -2.90 -2.56
C GLU A 181 22.67 -2.53 -3.78
N GLN A 182 22.91 -1.35 -4.35
CA GLN A 182 22.22 -0.95 -5.58
C GLN A 182 23.08 -1.35 -6.77
N VAL A 183 22.60 -2.33 -7.55
CA VAL A 183 23.20 -2.71 -8.82
C VAL A 183 22.39 -2.06 -9.93
N PHE A 184 23.05 -1.28 -10.79
CA PHE A 184 22.41 -0.68 -11.96
C PHE A 184 22.94 -1.33 -13.23
N GLU A 185 22.25 -2.37 -13.69
CA GLU A 185 22.44 -2.90 -15.03
C GLU A 185 21.09 -2.89 -15.75
N PRO A 186 20.75 -1.82 -16.49
CA PRO A 186 19.51 -1.80 -17.24
C PRO A 186 19.56 -2.92 -18.30
N PRO A 187 18.52 -3.75 -18.41
CA PRO A 187 18.49 -4.79 -19.41
C PRO A 187 18.60 -4.17 -20.81
N VAL A 188 19.31 -4.85 -21.70
CA VAL A 188 19.42 -4.42 -23.10
C VAL A 188 18.11 -4.77 -23.80
N ILE A 189 17.23 -3.78 -23.94
CA ILE A 189 15.97 -3.94 -24.66
C ILE A 189 16.21 -3.82 -26.16
N ASP A 190 15.96 -4.90 -26.91
CA ASP A 190 16.12 -4.93 -28.37
C ASP A 190 14.84 -4.45 -29.08
N GLN A 191 13.68 -4.95 -28.67
CA GLN A 191 12.37 -4.56 -29.20
C GLN A 191 11.32 -4.51 -28.08
N PRO A 192 10.75 -3.34 -27.75
CA PRO A 192 9.77 -3.24 -26.68
C PRO A 192 8.42 -3.81 -27.12
N TYR A 193 8.01 -4.91 -26.50
CA TYR A 193 6.66 -5.47 -26.56
C TYR A 193 6.09 -5.48 -25.14
N THR A 194 5.39 -4.42 -24.76
CA THR A 194 4.83 -4.30 -23.40
C THR A 194 3.71 -5.31 -23.14
N PHE A 195 3.05 -5.78 -24.20
CA PHE A 195 2.00 -6.80 -24.15
C PHE A 195 2.36 -8.04 -24.97
N VAL A 196 2.34 -9.21 -24.33
CA VAL A 196 2.52 -10.50 -24.99
C VAL A 196 1.25 -11.35 -24.87
N ILE A 197 0.80 -11.90 -26.00
CA ILE A 197 -0.33 -12.85 -26.04
C ILE A 197 0.22 -14.24 -26.32
N LEU A 198 -0.04 -15.17 -25.39
CA LEU A 198 0.36 -16.57 -25.49
C LEU A 198 -0.86 -17.42 -25.86
N THR A 199 -0.77 -18.20 -26.93
CA THR A 199 -1.94 -18.94 -27.47
C THR A 199 -1.56 -20.31 -28.06
N PRO A 200 -2.45 -21.32 -28.05
CA PRO A 200 -2.32 -22.46 -28.95
C PRO A 200 -2.49 -22.04 -30.41
N ASN A 201 -1.97 -22.85 -31.34
CA ASN A 201 -2.05 -22.58 -32.77
C ASN A 201 -3.49 -22.46 -33.31
N ASP A 202 -4.44 -23.14 -32.66
CA ASP A 202 -5.85 -23.18 -33.04
C ASP A 202 -6.51 -21.79 -33.09
N TYR A 203 -5.98 -20.80 -32.35
CA TYR A 203 -6.59 -19.47 -32.20
C TYR A 203 -5.82 -18.32 -32.87
N ILE A 204 -4.75 -18.62 -33.63
CA ILE A 204 -3.90 -17.60 -34.29
C ILE A 204 -4.73 -16.61 -35.11
N SER A 205 -5.70 -17.11 -35.89
CA SER A 205 -6.52 -16.27 -36.79
C SER A 205 -7.33 -15.22 -36.02
N GLN A 206 -7.97 -15.63 -34.93
CA GLN A 206 -8.79 -14.76 -34.09
C GLN A 206 -7.91 -13.76 -33.32
N ILE A 207 -6.80 -14.22 -32.76
CA ILE A 207 -5.90 -13.38 -31.95
C ILE A 207 -5.12 -12.38 -32.82
N SER A 208 -4.79 -12.72 -34.07
CA SER A 208 -4.15 -11.78 -35.00
C SER A 208 -4.98 -10.50 -35.22
N ALA A 209 -6.31 -10.61 -35.18
CA ALA A 209 -7.20 -9.46 -35.26
C ALA A 209 -7.12 -8.56 -34.02
N LEU A 210 -6.91 -9.13 -32.83
CA LEU A 210 -6.70 -8.38 -31.59
C LEU A 210 -5.33 -7.70 -31.58
N VAL A 211 -4.27 -8.41 -31.98
CA VAL A 211 -2.90 -7.87 -32.07
C VAL A 211 -2.87 -6.65 -33.00
N THR A 212 -3.56 -6.72 -34.14
CA THR A 212 -3.68 -5.59 -35.07
C THR A 212 -4.38 -4.40 -34.40
N HIS A 213 -5.46 -4.66 -33.65
CA HIS A 213 -6.18 -3.63 -32.93
C HIS A 213 -5.33 -2.96 -31.84
N LYS A 214 -4.67 -3.74 -30.99
CA LYS A 214 -3.82 -3.24 -29.90
C LYS A 214 -2.68 -2.37 -30.40
N ASN A 215 -1.98 -2.82 -31.43
CA ASN A 215 -0.94 -2.01 -32.07
C ASN A 215 -1.52 -0.72 -32.70
N SER A 216 -2.76 -0.74 -33.21
CA SER A 216 -3.41 0.45 -33.78
C SER A 216 -3.78 1.53 -32.75
N ILE A 217 -3.95 1.14 -31.49
CA ILE A 217 -4.21 2.06 -30.37
C ILE A 217 -2.97 2.34 -29.52
N GLY A 218 -1.79 1.93 -29.99
CA GLY A 218 -0.51 2.26 -29.34
C GLY A 218 -0.09 1.33 -28.20
N VAL A 219 -0.65 0.11 -28.12
CA VAL A 219 -0.19 -0.95 -27.20
C VAL A 219 0.70 -1.91 -27.99
N PRO A 220 2.05 -1.86 -27.84
CA PRO A 220 2.97 -2.74 -28.55
C PRO A 220 2.74 -4.21 -28.18
N THR A 221 2.16 -4.97 -29.11
CA THR A 221 1.71 -6.35 -28.84
C THR A 221 2.46 -7.38 -29.67
N LYS A 222 2.98 -8.41 -28.99
CA LYS A 222 3.55 -9.62 -29.61
C LYS A 222 2.60 -10.80 -29.46
N LEU A 223 2.34 -11.49 -30.57
CA LEU A 223 1.70 -12.81 -30.58
C LEU A 223 2.77 -13.88 -30.55
N VAL A 224 2.64 -14.84 -29.63
CA VAL A 224 3.51 -16.02 -29.53
C VAL A 224 2.67 -17.26 -29.28
N THR A 225 2.95 -18.30 -30.04
CA THR A 225 2.26 -19.58 -29.89
C THR A 225 2.98 -20.50 -28.90
N LEU A 226 2.25 -21.40 -28.25
CA LEU A 226 2.84 -22.42 -27.39
C LEU A 226 3.89 -23.27 -28.14
N ASN A 227 3.64 -23.58 -29.42
CA ASN A 227 4.60 -24.32 -30.25
C ASN A 227 5.89 -23.52 -30.49
N GLU A 228 5.81 -22.20 -30.67
CA GLU A 228 7.00 -21.35 -30.82
C GLU A 228 7.82 -21.30 -29.54
N ILE A 229 7.16 -21.26 -28.36
CA ILE A 229 7.80 -21.34 -27.05
C ILE A 229 8.56 -22.66 -26.93
N TYR A 230 7.90 -23.79 -27.15
CA TYR A 230 8.51 -25.12 -26.99
C TYR A 230 9.58 -25.42 -28.04
N ALA A 231 9.52 -24.77 -29.20
CA ALA A 231 10.54 -24.88 -30.24
C ALA A 231 11.74 -23.93 -30.03
N GLY A 232 11.69 -23.03 -29.04
CA GLY A 232 12.74 -22.04 -28.80
C GLY A 232 12.87 -21.00 -29.91
N THR A 233 11.75 -20.62 -30.52
CA THR A 233 11.72 -19.73 -31.71
C THR A 233 12.23 -18.32 -31.38
N HIS A 234 11.99 -17.86 -30.16
CA HIS A 234 12.37 -16.52 -29.70
C HIS A 234 13.51 -16.54 -28.68
N PHE A 235 13.52 -17.52 -27.79
CA PHE A 235 14.48 -17.65 -26.70
C PHE A 235 14.90 -19.12 -26.54
N PRO A 236 16.09 -19.40 -25.98
CA PRO A 236 16.47 -20.75 -25.58
C PRO A 236 15.44 -21.35 -24.62
N VAL A 237 15.01 -22.58 -24.90
CA VAL A 237 14.04 -23.30 -24.06
C VAL A 237 14.68 -23.69 -22.74
N GLN A 238 14.02 -23.33 -21.64
CA GLN A 238 14.37 -23.69 -20.25
C GLN A 238 13.09 -24.16 -19.54
N GLY A 239 13.22 -24.91 -18.44
CA GLY A 239 12.08 -25.43 -17.67
C GLY A 239 11.83 -26.93 -17.85
N ARG A 240 11.43 -27.57 -16.76
CA ARG A 240 11.25 -29.02 -16.62
C ARG A 240 10.03 -29.55 -17.38
N ASP A 241 8.98 -28.75 -17.44
CA ASP A 241 7.67 -29.07 -18.03
C ASP A 241 7.16 -27.89 -18.85
N ASP A 242 6.00 -28.04 -19.48
CA ASP A 242 5.45 -27.04 -20.38
C ASP A 242 5.05 -25.75 -19.65
N GLN A 243 4.56 -25.88 -18.41
CA GLN A 243 4.24 -24.75 -17.54
C GLN A 243 5.49 -23.92 -17.21
N GLU A 244 6.58 -24.56 -16.80
CA GLU A 244 7.84 -23.88 -16.47
C GLU A 244 8.52 -23.32 -17.73
N LYS A 245 8.41 -23.98 -18.89
CA LYS A 245 8.86 -23.41 -20.18
C LYS A 245 8.14 -22.11 -20.53
N ILE A 246 6.84 -22.06 -20.32
CA ILE A 246 6.06 -20.82 -20.51
C ILE A 246 6.52 -19.75 -19.51
N LYS A 247 6.75 -20.11 -18.24
CA LYS A 247 7.20 -19.17 -17.20
C LYS A 247 8.59 -18.59 -17.51
N TYR A 248 9.56 -19.42 -17.93
CA TYR A 248 10.85 -18.95 -18.42
C TYR A 248 10.73 -18.10 -19.69
N PHE A 249 9.81 -18.43 -20.59
CA PHE A 249 9.54 -17.57 -21.74
C PHE A 249 9.09 -16.17 -21.31
N ILE A 250 8.19 -16.07 -20.33
CA ILE A 250 7.74 -14.78 -19.78
C ILE A 250 8.92 -14.03 -19.16
N LYS A 251 9.76 -14.70 -18.35
CA LYS A 251 11.02 -14.12 -17.82
C LYS A 251 11.88 -13.52 -18.92
N ASN A 252 12.15 -14.27 -20.00
CA ASN A 252 12.95 -13.77 -21.11
C ASN A 252 12.28 -12.60 -21.86
N ALA A 253 10.95 -12.62 -21.98
CA ALA A 253 10.18 -11.54 -22.59
C ALA A 253 10.20 -10.25 -21.73
N ILE A 254 10.26 -10.38 -20.41
CA ILE A 254 10.53 -9.27 -19.49
C ILE A 254 11.91 -8.67 -19.78
N GLU A 255 12.94 -9.51 -19.77
CA GLU A 255 14.34 -9.08 -19.86
C GLU A 255 14.73 -8.56 -21.24
N SER A 256 14.13 -9.09 -22.31
CA SER A 256 14.49 -8.74 -23.69
C SER A 256 13.52 -7.76 -24.35
N TRP A 257 12.24 -7.77 -23.93
CA TRP A 257 11.17 -7.01 -24.58
C TRP A 257 10.45 -6.03 -23.66
N ALA A 258 10.85 -5.89 -22.38
CA ALA A 258 10.16 -5.03 -21.41
C ALA A 258 8.66 -5.36 -21.26
N THR A 259 8.32 -6.66 -21.35
CA THR A 259 6.93 -7.13 -21.20
C THR A 259 6.42 -6.78 -19.81
N SER A 260 5.23 -6.21 -19.69
CA SER A 260 4.56 -5.93 -18.40
C SER A 260 3.16 -6.53 -18.33
N TYR A 261 2.61 -6.95 -19.47
CA TYR A 261 1.30 -7.56 -19.60
C TYR A 261 1.40 -8.89 -20.35
N VAL A 262 0.72 -9.91 -19.84
CA VAL A 262 0.64 -11.23 -20.49
C VAL A 262 -0.82 -11.69 -20.55
N MET A 263 -1.31 -12.05 -21.74
CA MET A 263 -2.62 -12.68 -21.89
C MET A 263 -2.49 -14.14 -22.27
N LEU A 264 -3.10 -15.01 -21.47
CA LEU A 264 -3.14 -16.46 -21.67
C LEU A 264 -4.41 -16.83 -22.43
N VAL A 265 -4.29 -17.36 -23.65
CA VAL A 265 -5.45 -17.72 -24.48
C VAL A 265 -5.61 -19.24 -24.52
N GLY A 266 -6.71 -19.73 -23.96
CA GLY A 266 -7.09 -21.13 -23.90
C GLY A 266 -7.55 -21.54 -22.50
N GLY A 267 -8.55 -22.43 -22.42
CA GLY A 267 -8.89 -23.15 -21.20
C GLY A 267 -7.84 -24.20 -20.83
N SER A 268 -8.00 -24.87 -19.69
CA SER A 268 -7.04 -25.85 -19.14
C SER A 268 -6.69 -27.02 -20.08
N SER A 269 -7.59 -27.35 -21.01
CA SER A 269 -7.37 -28.40 -22.03
C SER A 269 -6.53 -27.95 -23.23
N LYS A 270 -6.25 -26.65 -23.35
CA LYS A 270 -5.59 -26.02 -24.50
C LYS A 270 -4.36 -25.20 -24.10
N PHE A 271 -4.32 -24.71 -22.86
CA PHE A 271 -3.22 -23.95 -22.29
C PHE A 271 -2.86 -24.58 -20.93
N PRO A 272 -1.60 -24.97 -20.68
CA PRO A 272 -1.18 -25.59 -19.42
C PRO A 272 -1.55 -24.75 -18.19
N VAL A 273 -1.88 -25.42 -17.08
CA VAL A 273 -2.17 -24.78 -15.80
C VAL A 273 -1.27 -25.39 -14.72
N ARG A 274 -0.98 -24.63 -13.66
CA ARG A 274 -0.23 -25.11 -12.50
C ARG A 274 -1.19 -25.26 -11.33
N GLU A 275 -1.16 -26.43 -10.68
CA GLU A 275 -1.84 -26.66 -9.41
C GLU A 275 -0.92 -26.26 -8.25
N THR A 276 -1.51 -25.66 -7.22
CA THR A 276 -0.86 -25.31 -5.96
C THR A 276 -1.44 -26.11 -4.79
N HIS A 277 -0.71 -26.21 -3.67
CA HIS A 277 -1.00 -27.08 -2.54
C HIS A 277 -0.89 -26.36 -1.18
N ILE A 278 -2.03 -26.03 -0.57
CA ILE A 278 -2.04 -25.32 0.72
C ILE A 278 -2.67 -26.21 1.79
N TYR A 279 -2.02 -26.34 2.95
CA TYR A 279 -2.60 -26.97 4.12
C TYR A 279 -2.98 -25.92 5.17
N ILE A 280 -4.28 -25.79 5.43
CA ILE A 280 -4.84 -24.85 6.39
C ILE A 280 -4.91 -25.52 7.75
N SER A 281 -4.03 -25.09 8.65
CA SER A 281 -3.79 -25.77 9.92
C SER A 281 -4.95 -25.58 10.89
N SER A 282 -5.59 -24.41 10.86
CA SER A 282 -6.74 -24.09 11.70
C SER A 282 -8.01 -24.88 11.35
N HIS A 283 -8.06 -25.50 10.16
CA HIS A 283 -9.20 -26.25 9.64
C HIS A 283 -8.90 -27.73 9.34
N GLU A 284 -7.65 -28.16 9.52
CA GLU A 284 -7.16 -29.48 9.10
C GLU A 284 -7.46 -29.78 7.61
N ASP A 285 -7.45 -28.74 6.78
CA ASP A 285 -7.93 -28.77 5.40
C ASP A 285 -6.77 -28.71 4.40
N GLY A 286 -6.84 -29.56 3.36
CA GLY A 286 -5.82 -29.68 2.32
C GLY A 286 -6.37 -29.29 0.96
N GLU A 287 -5.95 -28.14 0.46
CA GLU A 287 -6.51 -27.50 -0.73
C GLU A 287 -5.58 -27.61 -1.94
N ILE A 288 -6.13 -28.12 -3.05
CA ILE A 288 -5.47 -28.21 -4.35
C ILE A 288 -6.31 -27.50 -5.40
N PHE A 289 -5.74 -26.47 -6.03
CA PHE A 289 -6.42 -25.64 -7.02
C PHE A 289 -5.43 -25.06 -8.03
N VAL A 290 -5.93 -24.54 -9.15
CA VAL A 290 -5.08 -23.97 -10.21
C VAL A 290 -4.78 -22.49 -9.96
N SER A 291 -3.56 -22.05 -10.25
CA SER A 291 -3.16 -20.65 -10.13
C SER A 291 -2.54 -20.12 -11.42
N ASP A 292 -3.09 -19.01 -11.93
CA ASP A 292 -2.43 -18.23 -12.98
C ASP A 292 -1.42 -17.22 -12.42
N LEU A 293 -1.44 -16.94 -11.11
CA LEU A 293 -0.40 -16.13 -10.44
C LEU A 293 0.98 -16.78 -10.62
N TYR A 294 1.04 -18.11 -10.75
CA TYR A 294 2.24 -18.85 -11.14
C TYR A 294 2.93 -18.30 -12.40
N TYR A 295 2.18 -17.81 -13.39
CA TYR A 295 2.75 -17.23 -14.61
C TYR A 295 3.12 -15.75 -14.47
N ALA A 296 2.71 -15.11 -13.38
CA ALA A 296 2.90 -13.69 -13.14
C ALA A 296 4.00 -13.39 -12.10
N ASP A 297 4.16 -14.23 -11.07
CA ASP A 297 5.27 -14.20 -10.11
C ASP A 297 6.49 -14.88 -10.76
N ILE A 298 7.48 -14.10 -11.20
CA ILE A 298 8.64 -14.56 -11.98
C ILE A 298 9.93 -14.54 -11.16
N TYR A 299 10.11 -13.54 -10.32
CA TYR A 299 11.30 -13.33 -9.51
C TYR A 299 10.98 -13.38 -8.02
N ASP A 300 11.87 -13.95 -7.22
CA ASP A 300 11.82 -13.75 -5.77
C ASP A 300 12.41 -12.37 -5.38
N GLY A 301 12.34 -12.02 -4.10
CA GLY A 301 12.92 -10.79 -3.56
C GLY A 301 14.46 -10.66 -3.68
N GLU A 302 15.16 -11.72 -4.08
CA GLU A 302 16.59 -11.73 -4.40
C GLU A 302 16.87 -11.70 -5.92
N MET A 303 15.81 -11.60 -6.74
CA MET A 303 15.81 -11.67 -8.21
C MET A 303 16.20 -13.03 -8.80
N ASN A 304 16.14 -14.11 -8.02
CA ASN A 304 16.22 -15.45 -8.59
C ASN A 304 14.89 -15.82 -9.26
N PHE A 305 14.92 -16.78 -10.18
CA PHE A 305 13.70 -17.28 -10.79
C PHE A 305 12.83 -18.01 -9.74
N CYS A 306 11.62 -17.53 -9.53
CA CYS A 306 10.65 -18.11 -8.62
C CYS A 306 9.99 -19.34 -9.29
N SER A 307 10.52 -20.55 -9.07
CA SER A 307 9.99 -21.78 -9.67
C SER A 307 8.61 -22.19 -9.14
N TRP A 308 8.19 -21.62 -8.00
CA TRP A 308 7.14 -22.15 -7.12
C TRP A 308 7.41 -23.54 -6.57
N ASP A 309 8.61 -24.09 -6.74
CA ASP A 309 9.03 -25.36 -6.13
C ASP A 309 10.49 -25.19 -5.72
N SER A 310 10.66 -24.48 -4.61
CA SER A 310 11.95 -24.07 -4.05
C SER A 310 12.65 -25.21 -3.31
N ASN A 311 11.92 -26.28 -2.99
CA ASN A 311 12.45 -27.45 -2.31
C ASN A 311 12.63 -28.68 -3.22
N GLU A 312 12.32 -28.53 -4.51
CA GLU A 312 12.54 -29.49 -5.60
C GLU A 312 11.78 -30.82 -5.41
N ASN A 313 10.53 -30.76 -4.97
CA ASN A 313 9.69 -31.94 -4.73
C ASN A 313 8.54 -32.13 -5.74
N ASP A 314 8.45 -31.28 -6.78
CA ASP A 314 7.38 -31.25 -7.78
C ASP A 314 5.96 -31.02 -7.21
N ILE A 315 5.88 -30.44 -6.00
CA ILE A 315 4.68 -29.82 -5.43
C ILE A 315 4.93 -28.33 -5.47
N PHE A 316 3.96 -27.58 -6.00
CA PHE A 316 4.18 -26.18 -6.35
C PHE A 316 3.36 -25.27 -5.44
N GLY A 317 3.91 -24.09 -5.12
CA GLY A 317 3.29 -23.07 -4.29
C GLY A 317 2.95 -23.60 -2.90
N GLU A 318 3.67 -24.61 -2.41
CA GLU A 318 3.17 -25.35 -1.27
C GLU A 318 3.32 -24.58 0.04
N TYR A 319 2.26 -24.52 0.85
CA TYR A 319 2.31 -23.90 2.16
C TYR A 319 1.86 -24.87 3.23
N ASN A 320 2.79 -25.21 4.13
CA ASN A 320 2.62 -26.20 5.19
C ASN A 320 2.11 -27.57 4.70
N TRP A 321 2.27 -27.89 3.42
CA TRP A 321 1.76 -29.12 2.85
C TRP A 321 2.59 -30.30 3.37
N GLN A 322 2.01 -31.11 4.25
CA GLN A 322 2.73 -32.18 4.96
C GLN A 322 3.97 -31.65 5.73
N GLY A 323 3.93 -30.39 6.20
CA GLY A 323 5.05 -29.72 6.86
C GLY A 323 6.17 -29.24 5.92
N LYS A 324 5.88 -29.14 4.62
CA LYS A 324 6.77 -28.58 3.58
C LYS A 324 6.27 -27.22 3.13
N TYR A 325 7.18 -26.44 2.57
CA TYR A 325 6.97 -25.05 2.19
C TYR A 325 7.76 -24.73 0.93
N ASP A 326 7.17 -23.89 0.10
CA ASP A 326 7.85 -23.14 -0.92
C ASP A 326 8.09 -21.69 -0.54
N THR A 327 9.22 -21.16 -0.97
CA THR A 327 9.52 -19.73 -0.87
C THR A 327 8.96 -19.05 -2.11
N VAL A 328 7.77 -18.45 -1.97
CA VAL A 328 7.10 -17.62 -2.98
C VAL A 328 6.78 -16.27 -2.35
N ASP A 329 7.06 -15.18 -3.06
CA ASP A 329 6.73 -13.83 -2.56
C ASP A 329 5.36 -13.34 -3.05
N LEU A 330 4.81 -13.98 -4.09
CA LEU A 330 3.49 -13.77 -4.68
C LEU A 330 3.28 -12.40 -5.33
N TYR A 331 4.31 -11.56 -5.38
CA TYR A 331 4.22 -10.27 -6.05
C TYR A 331 4.22 -10.49 -7.57
N PRO A 332 3.18 -10.05 -8.31
CA PRO A 332 3.16 -10.30 -9.75
C PRO A 332 4.10 -9.34 -10.49
N ASP A 333 5.07 -9.90 -11.20
CA ASP A 333 6.00 -9.19 -12.11
C ASP A 333 5.37 -8.81 -13.44
N VAL A 334 4.24 -9.39 -13.80
CA VAL A 334 3.42 -8.99 -14.96
C VAL A 334 1.95 -8.96 -14.57
N SER A 335 1.20 -8.03 -15.15
CA SER A 335 -0.26 -8.08 -15.10
C SER A 335 -0.76 -9.15 -16.05
N ILE A 336 -1.57 -10.09 -15.54
CA ILE A 336 -2.06 -11.23 -16.31
C ILE A 336 -3.57 -11.20 -16.51
N GLY A 337 -4.01 -11.77 -17.62
CA GLY A 337 -5.42 -12.06 -17.89
C GLY A 337 -5.58 -13.31 -18.73
N ARG A 338 -6.67 -14.05 -18.52
CA ARG A 338 -6.95 -15.30 -19.23
C ARG A 338 -8.20 -15.19 -20.09
N LEU A 339 -8.09 -15.64 -21.34
CA LEU A 339 -9.23 -16.02 -22.16
C LEU A 339 -9.39 -17.55 -22.10
N ALA A 340 -10.17 -18.07 -21.15
CA ALA A 340 -10.32 -19.52 -20.91
C ALA A 340 -11.15 -20.25 -21.98
N ALA A 341 -11.06 -19.82 -23.23
CA ALA A 341 -11.82 -20.34 -24.35
C ALA A 341 -11.45 -21.79 -24.67
N THR A 342 -12.47 -22.57 -25.01
CA THR A 342 -12.35 -23.95 -25.51
C THR A 342 -12.66 -24.04 -27.01
N SER A 343 -13.10 -22.93 -27.63
CA SER A 343 -13.45 -22.88 -29.05
C SER A 343 -13.06 -21.55 -29.72
N THR A 344 -12.87 -21.59 -31.03
CA THR A 344 -12.60 -20.41 -31.87
C THR A 344 -13.76 -19.40 -31.85
N SER A 345 -14.99 -19.86 -31.66
CA SER A 345 -16.19 -19.00 -31.56
C SER A 345 -16.16 -18.13 -30.30
N GLN A 346 -15.79 -18.72 -29.16
CA GLN A 346 -15.62 -17.97 -27.90
C GLN A 346 -14.50 -16.93 -28.03
N VAL A 347 -13.33 -17.30 -28.58
CA VAL A 347 -12.24 -16.33 -28.81
C VAL A 347 -12.71 -15.20 -29.72
N THR A 348 -13.41 -15.51 -30.82
CA THR A 348 -13.95 -14.49 -31.74
C THR A 348 -14.91 -13.54 -31.01
N THR A 349 -15.79 -14.08 -30.16
CA THR A 349 -16.76 -13.28 -29.39
C THR A 349 -16.04 -12.32 -28.45
N VAL A 350 -15.09 -12.81 -27.66
CA VAL A 350 -14.36 -11.97 -26.70
C VAL A 350 -13.49 -10.94 -27.40
N VAL A 351 -12.77 -11.30 -28.47
CA VAL A 351 -11.97 -10.36 -29.26
C VAL A 351 -12.83 -9.24 -29.84
N ASN A 352 -14.04 -9.55 -30.34
CA ASN A 352 -14.95 -8.51 -30.84
C ASN A 352 -15.46 -7.59 -29.73
N LYS A 353 -15.73 -8.13 -28.53
CA LYS A 353 -16.12 -7.34 -27.36
C LYS A 353 -15.00 -6.38 -26.94
N ILE A 354 -13.77 -6.87 -26.79
CA ILE A 354 -12.59 -6.05 -26.46
C ILE A 354 -12.43 -4.91 -27.46
N LYS A 355 -12.39 -5.22 -28.76
CA LYS A 355 -12.24 -4.20 -29.80
C LYS A 355 -13.35 -3.15 -29.77
N THR A 356 -14.60 -3.59 -29.54
CA THR A 356 -15.75 -2.67 -29.49
C THR A 356 -15.69 -1.78 -28.24
N TYR A 357 -15.31 -2.35 -27.11
CA TYR A 357 -15.13 -1.63 -25.85
C TYR A 357 -14.06 -0.53 -25.99
N GLU A 358 -12.90 -0.87 -26.55
CA GLU A 358 -11.78 0.07 -26.72
C GLU A 358 -12.05 1.13 -27.78
N VAL A 359 -12.64 0.77 -28.92
CA VAL A 359 -13.00 1.75 -29.98
C VAL A 359 -14.02 2.77 -29.49
N ASN A 360 -14.94 2.36 -28.62
CA ASN A 360 -15.98 3.23 -28.09
C ASN A 360 -15.54 3.97 -26.81
N GLU A 361 -14.31 3.76 -26.34
CA GLU A 361 -13.83 4.26 -25.04
C GLU A 361 -14.88 3.97 -23.95
N ALA A 362 -15.37 2.73 -23.89
CA ALA A 362 -16.57 2.35 -23.16
C ALA A 362 -16.55 2.75 -21.68
N TYR A 363 -15.38 2.78 -21.04
CA TYR A 363 -15.19 3.23 -19.67
C TYR A 363 -15.51 4.73 -19.44
N THR A 364 -15.53 5.54 -20.50
CA THR A 364 -15.88 6.97 -20.45
C THR A 364 -17.39 7.22 -20.60
N GLN A 365 -18.17 6.18 -20.90
CA GLN A 365 -19.60 6.30 -21.18
C GLN A 365 -20.40 6.38 -19.88
N GLY A 366 -21.53 7.09 -19.89
CA GLY A 366 -22.30 7.39 -18.66
C GLY A 366 -22.84 6.17 -17.91
N TRP A 367 -23.01 5.02 -18.55
CA TRP A 367 -23.40 3.77 -17.87
C TRP A 367 -22.27 3.16 -17.05
N PHE A 368 -21.01 3.50 -17.33
CA PHE A 368 -19.86 2.91 -16.66
C PHE A 368 -19.83 3.25 -15.16
N THR A 369 -20.31 4.44 -14.79
CA THR A 369 -20.42 4.84 -13.38
C THR A 369 -21.55 4.16 -12.60
N ASN A 370 -22.34 3.28 -13.23
CA ASN A 370 -23.29 2.45 -12.48
C ASN A 370 -22.58 1.24 -11.88
N PHE A 371 -22.84 0.96 -10.61
CA PHE A 371 -22.25 -0.12 -9.83
C PHE A 371 -23.35 -1.02 -9.26
N VAL A 372 -23.41 -2.28 -9.71
CA VAL A 372 -24.42 -3.25 -9.26
C VAL A 372 -23.84 -4.13 -8.16
N LEU A 373 -24.55 -4.24 -7.04
CA LEU A 373 -24.08 -4.97 -5.86
C LEU A 373 -25.07 -6.06 -5.47
N ILE A 374 -24.59 -7.30 -5.39
CA ILE A 374 -25.37 -8.49 -5.08
C ILE A 374 -24.79 -9.12 -3.81
N GLY A 375 -25.61 -9.19 -2.76
CA GLY A 375 -25.17 -9.69 -1.46
C GLY A 375 -26.35 -10.07 -0.55
N GLY A 376 -26.08 -10.98 0.38
CA GLY A 376 -27.02 -11.44 1.39
C GLY A 376 -26.28 -11.95 2.62
N ASP A 377 -26.86 -12.95 3.28
CA ASP A 377 -26.27 -13.64 4.41
C ASP A 377 -25.34 -14.75 3.93
N THR A 378 -24.05 -14.66 4.26
CA THR A 378 -23.05 -15.69 3.90
C THR A 378 -22.90 -16.72 5.02
N TRP A 379 -23.24 -16.37 6.27
CA TRP A 379 -23.00 -17.20 7.44
C TRP A 379 -24.28 -17.45 8.24
N VAL A 380 -24.98 -18.54 7.91
CA VAL A 380 -26.28 -18.87 8.53
C VAL A 380 -26.25 -20.18 9.32
N PRO A 381 -26.82 -20.27 10.54
CA PRO A 381 -27.48 -19.23 11.35
C PRO A 381 -26.54 -18.52 12.34
N ASP A 382 -25.23 -18.69 12.17
CA ASP A 382 -24.22 -18.23 13.12
C ASP A 382 -23.70 -16.85 12.68
N HIS A 383 -24.26 -15.80 13.26
CA HIS A 383 -23.85 -14.42 13.01
C HIS A 383 -22.60 -14.02 13.85
N GLY A 384 -21.91 -14.97 14.49
CA GLY A 384 -20.88 -14.67 15.49
C GLY A 384 -21.44 -13.97 16.73
N GLU A 385 -20.57 -13.30 17.50
CA GLU A 385 -21.00 -12.52 18.68
C GLU A 385 -21.89 -11.29 18.31
N GLU A 386 -21.94 -10.91 17.03
CA GLU A 386 -22.71 -9.78 16.49
C GLU A 386 -23.96 -10.30 15.77
N SER A 387 -25.09 -10.42 16.48
CA SER A 387 -26.27 -11.21 16.07
C SER A 387 -27.09 -10.71 14.86
N GLY A 388 -26.51 -10.10 13.82
CA GLY A 388 -27.26 -9.66 12.64
C GLY A 388 -26.49 -9.00 11.49
N ILE A 389 -25.20 -9.27 11.33
CA ILE A 389 -24.46 -8.83 10.15
C ILE A 389 -24.77 -9.76 8.97
N LEU A 390 -25.09 -9.18 7.82
CA LEU A 390 -25.20 -9.87 6.53
C LEU A 390 -23.89 -9.65 5.78
N GLU A 391 -22.96 -10.59 5.84
CA GLU A 391 -21.57 -10.36 5.42
C GLU A 391 -21.45 -9.97 3.95
N GLY A 392 -22.28 -10.57 3.08
CA GLY A 392 -22.33 -10.22 1.66
C GLY A 392 -22.74 -8.76 1.44
N GLU A 393 -23.74 -8.28 2.18
CA GLU A 393 -24.16 -6.88 2.13
C GLU A 393 -23.16 -5.93 2.81
N TYR A 394 -22.50 -6.40 3.87
CA TYR A 394 -21.46 -5.64 4.58
C TYR A 394 -20.24 -5.39 3.69
N ASN A 395 -19.73 -6.44 3.02
CA ASN A 395 -18.66 -6.30 2.04
C ASN A 395 -19.08 -5.42 0.86
N ASN A 396 -20.30 -5.61 0.35
CA ASN A 396 -20.85 -4.72 -0.67
C ASN A 396 -20.84 -3.26 -0.21
N GLN A 397 -21.25 -2.97 1.03
CA GLN A 397 -21.21 -1.61 1.57
C GLN A 397 -19.78 -1.07 1.65
N LYS A 398 -18.80 -1.88 2.07
CA LYS A 398 -17.38 -1.47 2.04
C LYS A 398 -16.90 -1.13 0.63
N ALA A 399 -17.25 -1.94 -0.37
CA ALA A 399 -16.92 -1.62 -1.76
C ALA A 399 -17.59 -0.31 -2.24
N ILE A 400 -18.81 0.01 -1.79
CA ILE A 400 -19.47 1.29 -2.08
C ILE A 400 -18.72 2.46 -1.45
N ASP A 401 -18.25 2.30 -0.22
CA ASP A 401 -17.52 3.35 0.51
C ASP A 401 -16.22 3.70 -0.21
N GLU A 402 -15.55 2.72 -0.82
CA GLU A 402 -14.37 2.94 -1.67
C GLU A 402 -14.73 3.54 -3.05
N MET A 403 -15.81 3.07 -3.70
CA MET A 403 -16.22 3.47 -5.06
C MET A 403 -16.95 4.83 -5.11
N THR A 404 -16.35 5.87 -4.51
CA THR A 404 -16.92 7.22 -4.49
C THR A 404 -17.22 7.75 -5.90
N GLY A 405 -18.38 8.41 -6.07
CA GLY A 405 -18.84 8.93 -7.36
C GLY A 405 -19.59 7.94 -8.25
N PHE A 406 -19.71 6.67 -7.85
CA PHE A 406 -20.53 5.68 -8.57
C PHE A 406 -22.00 5.69 -8.12
N TYR A 407 -22.90 5.40 -9.05
CA TYR A 407 -24.32 5.20 -8.80
C TYR A 407 -24.58 3.74 -8.45
N THR A 408 -24.96 3.47 -7.21
CA THR A 408 -25.10 2.11 -6.70
C THR A 408 -26.50 1.56 -6.91
N ASP A 409 -26.62 0.35 -7.47
CA ASP A 409 -27.84 -0.44 -7.46
C ASP A 409 -27.69 -1.67 -6.56
N LYS A 410 -28.31 -1.62 -5.38
CA LYS A 410 -28.22 -2.66 -4.34
C LYS A 410 -29.28 -3.72 -4.56
N ILE A 411 -28.87 -4.92 -4.95
CA ILE A 411 -29.73 -6.10 -5.09
C ILE A 411 -29.43 -7.00 -3.92
N TRP A 412 -30.03 -6.64 -2.78
CA TRP A 412 -29.70 -7.22 -1.49
C TRP A 412 -30.82 -8.15 -0.99
N ALA A 413 -30.47 -8.99 -0.02
CA ALA A 413 -31.44 -9.82 0.66
C ALA A 413 -32.34 -8.96 1.57
N SER A 414 -31.74 -8.03 2.32
CA SER A 414 -32.39 -7.15 3.29
C SER A 414 -33.43 -6.21 2.68
N ASN A 415 -33.23 -5.77 1.43
CA ASN A 415 -34.19 -4.94 0.71
C ASN A 415 -35.23 -5.75 -0.08
N GLY A 416 -35.21 -7.07 0.05
CA GLY A 416 -36.18 -8.00 -0.52
C GLY A 416 -36.06 -8.24 -2.03
N ARG A 417 -35.08 -7.63 -2.72
CA ARG A 417 -34.93 -7.79 -4.17
C ARG A 417 -34.44 -9.17 -4.56
N LEU A 418 -33.45 -9.74 -3.86
CA LEU A 418 -33.00 -11.11 -4.12
C LEU A 418 -34.05 -12.17 -3.78
N GLY A 419 -34.85 -11.93 -2.74
CA GLY A 419 -35.92 -12.81 -2.27
C GLY A 419 -37.26 -12.62 -3.01
N LYS A 420 -37.35 -11.74 -4.01
CA LYS A 420 -38.63 -11.32 -4.59
C LYS A 420 -39.40 -12.48 -5.22
N LEU A 421 -40.59 -12.78 -4.71
CA LEU A 421 -41.42 -13.93 -5.14
C LEU A 421 -42.36 -13.62 -6.32
N THR A 422 -42.33 -12.41 -6.84
CA THR A 422 -43.17 -11.96 -7.96
C THR A 422 -42.28 -11.46 -9.10
N TYR A 423 -42.75 -11.58 -10.34
CA TYR A 423 -42.00 -11.08 -11.49
C TYR A 423 -41.70 -9.56 -11.40
N PRO A 424 -40.48 -9.10 -11.75
CA PRO A 424 -39.29 -9.92 -11.96
C PRO A 424 -38.81 -10.52 -10.63
N PHE A 425 -38.60 -11.84 -10.60
CA PHE A 425 -38.04 -12.54 -9.43
C PHE A 425 -36.61 -12.05 -9.14
N GLY A 426 -35.97 -12.49 -8.05
CA GLY A 426 -34.61 -12.07 -7.70
C GLY A 426 -33.59 -12.20 -8.84
N LYS A 427 -33.64 -13.29 -9.61
CA LYS A 427 -32.85 -13.41 -10.85
C LYS A 427 -33.12 -12.29 -11.84
N GLY A 428 -34.39 -11.96 -12.04
CA GLY A 428 -34.81 -10.91 -12.97
C GLY A 428 -34.45 -9.50 -12.50
N GLU A 429 -34.41 -9.26 -11.18
CA GLU A 429 -33.85 -8.02 -10.62
C GLU A 429 -32.36 -7.88 -10.98
N ILE A 430 -31.59 -8.96 -10.83
CA ILE A 430 -30.17 -8.99 -11.21
C ILE A 430 -30.01 -8.75 -12.71
N SER A 431 -30.64 -9.58 -13.55
CA SER A 431 -30.51 -9.44 -15.00
C SER A 431 -31.00 -8.09 -15.50
N GLY A 432 -32.09 -7.55 -14.92
CA GLY A 432 -32.65 -6.25 -15.29
C GLY A 432 -31.72 -5.09 -14.98
N SER A 433 -31.07 -5.12 -13.81
CA SER A 433 -30.08 -4.10 -13.42
C SER A 433 -28.87 -4.11 -14.36
N ILE A 434 -28.30 -5.29 -14.62
CA ILE A 434 -27.14 -5.43 -15.51
C ILE A 434 -27.50 -5.07 -16.96
N ASN A 435 -28.68 -5.48 -17.44
CA ASN A 435 -29.20 -5.14 -18.77
C ASN A 435 -29.45 -3.64 -18.96
N SER A 436 -29.48 -2.85 -17.89
CA SER A 436 -29.59 -1.39 -17.95
C SER A 436 -28.24 -0.67 -18.09
N GLY A 437 -27.13 -1.42 -18.10
CA GLY A 437 -25.78 -0.91 -18.26
C GLY A 437 -25.09 -0.60 -16.94
N CYS A 438 -23.92 -1.19 -16.72
CA CYS A 438 -23.07 -0.93 -15.55
C CYS A 438 -21.59 -1.16 -15.85
N GLY A 439 -20.71 -0.40 -15.20
CA GLY A 439 -19.26 -0.58 -15.33
C GLY A 439 -18.72 -1.65 -14.40
N PHE A 440 -19.34 -1.82 -13.23
CA PHE A 440 -18.93 -2.81 -12.24
C PHE A 440 -20.09 -3.62 -11.69
N VAL A 441 -19.82 -4.89 -11.39
CA VAL A 441 -20.72 -5.79 -10.68
C VAL A 441 -19.95 -6.48 -9.56
N TYR A 442 -20.46 -6.43 -8.33
CA TYR A 442 -19.90 -7.15 -7.19
C TYR A 442 -20.86 -8.21 -6.67
N TRP A 443 -20.41 -9.47 -6.63
CA TRP A 443 -21.11 -10.58 -6.00
C TRP A 443 -20.42 -10.94 -4.68
N SER A 444 -21.13 -11.01 -3.57
CA SER A 444 -20.56 -11.43 -2.27
C SER A 444 -21.48 -12.42 -1.56
N GLY A 445 -21.09 -13.69 -1.57
CA GLY A 445 -21.87 -14.81 -1.07
C GLY A 445 -21.20 -16.16 -1.38
N HIS A 446 -22.00 -17.19 -1.62
CA HIS A 446 -21.50 -18.53 -1.95
C HIS A 446 -21.36 -18.75 -3.45
N GLY A 447 -20.44 -19.64 -3.80
CA GLY A 447 -20.21 -20.05 -5.17
C GLY A 447 -20.05 -21.55 -5.30
N ASN A 448 -20.23 -22.01 -6.53
CA ASN A 448 -19.66 -23.26 -7.03
C ASN A 448 -19.19 -23.01 -8.48
N THR A 449 -18.75 -24.05 -9.19
CA THR A 449 -18.15 -23.91 -10.52
C THR A 449 -19.01 -23.08 -11.47
N ASN A 450 -20.34 -23.29 -11.51
CA ASN A 450 -21.24 -22.65 -12.49
C ASN A 450 -22.42 -21.88 -11.88
N LEU A 451 -22.36 -21.56 -10.59
CA LEU A 451 -23.45 -20.87 -9.91
C LEU A 451 -22.96 -19.97 -8.77
N TRP A 452 -23.82 -19.03 -8.41
CA TRP A 452 -23.70 -18.16 -7.26
C TRP A 452 -25.02 -18.13 -6.48
N GLY A 453 -24.96 -18.05 -5.16
CA GLY A 453 -26.14 -17.91 -4.29
C GLY A 453 -25.78 -17.35 -2.92
N THR A 454 -26.80 -16.93 -2.17
CA THR A 454 -26.69 -16.45 -0.79
C THR A 454 -27.97 -16.81 -0.04
N HIS A 455 -28.06 -16.41 1.22
CA HIS A 455 -29.22 -16.63 2.07
C HIS A 455 -29.91 -15.30 2.45
N PRO A 456 -31.22 -15.32 2.73
CA PRO A 456 -31.89 -14.23 3.43
C PRO A 456 -31.60 -14.30 4.94
N PHE A 457 -31.75 -13.16 5.63
CA PHE A 457 -31.68 -13.10 7.09
C PHE A 457 -32.70 -14.02 7.77
N GLU A 458 -33.94 -14.01 7.30
CA GLU A 458 -35.03 -14.84 7.83
C GLU A 458 -35.17 -16.15 7.02
N GLY A 459 -35.25 -17.29 7.69
CA GLY A 459 -35.43 -18.62 7.06
C GLY A 459 -34.25 -19.57 7.22
N GLY A 460 -33.10 -19.06 7.67
CA GLY A 460 -31.94 -19.87 7.98
C GLY A 460 -31.23 -20.46 6.74
N HIS A 461 -30.24 -21.33 6.97
CA HIS A 461 -29.42 -22.02 5.95
C HIS A 461 -30.21 -22.87 4.94
N ASN A 462 -31.52 -23.03 5.14
CA ASN A 462 -32.39 -23.84 4.28
C ASN A 462 -33.02 -23.06 3.12
N VAL A 463 -32.90 -21.73 3.13
CA VAL A 463 -33.49 -20.87 2.09
C VAL A 463 -32.37 -20.26 1.27
N TRP A 464 -32.30 -20.62 -0.01
CA TRP A 464 -31.33 -20.05 -0.95
C TRP A 464 -32.00 -18.98 -1.82
N ILE A 465 -31.27 -17.90 -2.11
CA ILE A 465 -31.64 -16.81 -3.01
C ILE A 465 -30.45 -16.51 -3.95
N PRO A 466 -30.68 -16.05 -5.20
CA PRO A 466 -31.89 -15.39 -5.70
C PRO A 466 -33.04 -16.32 -6.07
N THR A 467 -34.28 -15.85 -5.85
CA THR A 467 -35.51 -16.52 -6.30
C THR A 467 -35.61 -16.58 -7.83
N PRO A 468 -36.32 -17.57 -8.38
CA PRO A 468 -37.16 -18.56 -7.68
C PRO A 468 -36.44 -19.85 -7.29
N ILE A 469 -35.24 -20.12 -7.82
CA ILE A 469 -34.56 -21.42 -7.64
C ILE A 469 -33.42 -21.42 -6.62
N GLY A 470 -33.06 -20.24 -6.10
CA GLY A 470 -32.04 -20.06 -5.07
C GLY A 470 -30.63 -19.75 -5.56
N TYR A 471 -30.37 -19.80 -6.87
CA TYR A 471 -29.03 -19.61 -7.44
C TYR A 471 -29.07 -18.89 -8.77
N TYR A 472 -28.13 -17.98 -9.04
CA TYR A 472 -27.85 -17.44 -10.37
C TYR A 472 -26.80 -18.32 -11.07
N LEU A 473 -27.10 -18.79 -12.28
CA LEU A 473 -26.30 -19.78 -13.00
C LEU A 473 -25.48 -19.14 -14.13
N SER A 474 -24.39 -19.78 -14.56
CA SER A 474 -23.67 -19.41 -15.79
C SER A 474 -24.60 -19.34 -17.00
N GLY A 475 -25.67 -20.14 -17.03
CA GLY A 475 -26.70 -20.09 -18.08
C GLY A 475 -27.52 -18.80 -18.07
N ASP A 476 -27.76 -18.20 -16.90
CA ASP A 476 -28.46 -16.91 -16.78
C ASP A 476 -27.57 -15.77 -17.30
N VAL A 477 -26.25 -15.85 -17.10
CA VAL A 477 -25.26 -14.92 -17.68
C VAL A 477 -25.32 -14.95 -19.22
N GLY A 478 -25.47 -16.15 -19.80
CA GLY A 478 -25.68 -16.34 -21.24
C GLY A 478 -27.00 -15.75 -21.78
N GLY A 479 -27.96 -15.43 -20.89
CA GLY A 479 -29.23 -14.79 -21.24
C GLY A 479 -29.23 -13.26 -21.10
N LEU A 480 -28.13 -12.65 -20.64
CA LEU A 480 -28.01 -11.20 -20.54
C LEU A 480 -28.04 -10.53 -21.93
N SER A 481 -28.56 -9.31 -21.96
CA SER A 481 -28.82 -8.53 -23.17
C SER A 481 -28.38 -7.07 -23.06
N ASN A 482 -27.37 -6.78 -22.22
CA ASN A 482 -26.74 -5.47 -22.05
C ASN A 482 -25.90 -5.01 -23.26
N GLY A 483 -25.84 -5.79 -24.35
CA GLY A 483 -25.17 -5.38 -25.58
C GLY A 483 -23.69 -5.07 -25.36
N ASN A 484 -23.30 -3.82 -25.61
CA ASN A 484 -21.91 -3.35 -25.48
C ASN A 484 -21.64 -2.64 -24.14
N GLU A 485 -22.61 -2.58 -23.23
CA GLU A 485 -22.47 -1.98 -21.90
C GLU A 485 -21.94 -3.04 -20.93
N LEU A 486 -20.67 -3.39 -21.09
CA LEU A 486 -20.07 -4.60 -20.54
C LEU A 486 -19.32 -4.30 -19.23
N PRO A 487 -19.81 -4.77 -18.06
CA PRO A 487 -19.14 -4.56 -16.78
C PRO A 487 -17.87 -5.39 -16.58
N ILE A 488 -17.06 -4.95 -15.63
CA ILE A 488 -16.04 -5.72 -14.93
C ILE A 488 -16.69 -6.37 -13.70
N VAL A 489 -16.50 -7.68 -13.52
CA VAL A 489 -17.24 -8.47 -12.52
C VAL A 489 -16.31 -9.05 -11.46
N VAL A 490 -16.48 -8.67 -10.20
CA VAL A 490 -15.76 -9.26 -9.06
C VAL A 490 -16.68 -10.28 -8.39
N ILE A 491 -16.22 -11.52 -8.26
CA ILE A 491 -17.03 -12.64 -7.79
C ILE A 491 -16.47 -13.19 -6.47
N GLY A 492 -17.06 -12.73 -5.37
CA GLY A 492 -16.97 -13.37 -4.05
C GLY A 492 -17.90 -14.59 -4.02
N GLY A 493 -17.32 -15.75 -4.31
CA GLY A 493 -17.95 -17.07 -4.19
C GLY A 493 -16.96 -18.20 -4.50
N CYS A 494 -17.02 -19.28 -3.74
CA CYS A 494 -16.12 -20.43 -3.89
C CYS A 494 -16.14 -21.00 -5.31
N SER A 495 -14.96 -21.31 -5.85
CA SER A 495 -14.77 -22.10 -7.08
C SER A 495 -15.42 -21.54 -8.35
N CYS A 496 -15.93 -20.31 -8.33
CA CYS A 496 -16.56 -19.68 -9.50
C CYS A 496 -15.59 -19.49 -10.67
N GLY A 497 -14.28 -19.48 -10.41
CA GLY A 497 -13.19 -19.44 -11.37
C GLY A 497 -12.54 -20.80 -11.64
N LYS A 498 -13.11 -21.93 -11.21
CA LYS A 498 -12.51 -23.28 -11.36
C LYS A 498 -12.62 -23.83 -12.79
N PHE A 499 -12.01 -23.11 -13.73
CA PHE A 499 -12.08 -23.35 -15.18
C PHE A 499 -11.38 -24.65 -15.62
N ASN A 500 -10.56 -25.25 -14.76
CA ASN A 500 -9.94 -26.54 -15.00
C ASN A 500 -10.92 -27.72 -14.85
N VAL A 501 -12.00 -27.54 -14.08
CA VAL A 501 -13.05 -28.54 -13.86
C VAL A 501 -14.29 -28.23 -14.69
N ASP A 502 -14.70 -26.96 -14.76
CA ASP A 502 -15.88 -26.54 -15.52
C ASP A 502 -15.50 -25.51 -16.58
N PHE A 503 -15.56 -25.92 -17.86
CA PHE A 503 -15.25 -25.05 -18.99
C PHE A 503 -16.24 -23.90 -19.18
N ASN A 504 -17.38 -23.91 -18.48
CA ASN A 504 -18.32 -22.81 -18.39
C ASN A 504 -18.49 -22.33 -16.94
N CYS A 505 -17.37 -22.28 -16.20
CA CYS A 505 -17.37 -21.76 -14.86
C CYS A 505 -17.95 -20.34 -14.81
N PHE A 506 -18.50 -19.95 -13.65
CA PHE A 506 -19.27 -18.73 -13.48
C PHE A 506 -18.47 -17.50 -13.89
N GLY A 507 -17.19 -17.42 -13.49
CA GLY A 507 -16.26 -16.36 -13.89
C GLY A 507 -16.09 -16.26 -15.40
N TRP A 508 -15.76 -17.36 -16.07
CA TRP A 508 -15.54 -17.36 -17.52
C TRP A 508 -16.83 -17.15 -18.33
N SER A 509 -18.00 -17.51 -17.80
CA SER A 509 -19.29 -17.38 -18.49
C SER A 509 -19.63 -15.93 -18.89
N TRP A 510 -19.16 -14.94 -18.13
CA TRP A 510 -19.37 -13.51 -18.39
C TRP A 510 -18.82 -13.04 -19.72
N LEU A 511 -17.68 -13.58 -20.16
CA LEU A 511 -17.00 -13.08 -21.34
C LEU A 511 -17.60 -13.65 -22.63
N GLN A 512 -18.24 -14.82 -22.55
CA GLN A 512 -18.63 -15.63 -23.72
C GLN A 512 -19.95 -15.23 -24.39
N ASN A 513 -20.80 -14.44 -23.72
CA ASN A 513 -22.07 -14.00 -24.30
C ASN A 513 -21.83 -12.95 -25.39
N SER A 514 -22.31 -13.19 -26.61
CA SER A 514 -22.16 -12.29 -27.76
C SER A 514 -23.14 -11.12 -27.77
N ASN A 515 -24.19 -11.15 -26.94
CA ASN A 515 -25.22 -10.11 -26.84
C ASN A 515 -25.18 -9.36 -25.48
N GLY A 516 -24.12 -9.54 -24.69
CA GLY A 516 -24.00 -8.96 -23.37
C GLY A 516 -22.97 -9.67 -22.50
N GLY A 517 -23.28 -9.83 -21.20
CA GLY A 517 -22.35 -10.38 -20.22
C GLY A 517 -21.41 -9.30 -19.69
N GLY A 518 -20.15 -9.65 -19.42
CA GLY A 518 -19.11 -8.73 -18.94
C GLY A 518 -17.94 -8.61 -19.92
N ILE A 519 -17.07 -7.62 -19.71
CA ILE A 519 -15.82 -7.46 -20.47
C ILE A 519 -14.65 -8.17 -19.79
N ALA A 520 -14.71 -8.28 -18.46
CA ALA A 520 -13.74 -8.95 -17.62
C ALA A 520 -14.40 -9.50 -16.35
N SER A 521 -13.77 -10.48 -15.72
CA SER A 521 -14.19 -10.97 -14.40
C SER A 521 -13.00 -11.47 -13.57
N VAL A 522 -13.14 -11.46 -12.25
CA VAL A 522 -12.18 -12.09 -11.34
C VAL A 522 -12.93 -13.05 -10.40
N ALA A 523 -12.44 -14.27 -10.27
CA ALA A 523 -13.07 -15.30 -9.45
C ALA A 523 -12.04 -16.31 -8.90
N SER A 524 -12.35 -16.92 -7.76
CA SER A 524 -11.49 -17.96 -7.16
C SER A 524 -11.58 -19.31 -7.87
N SER A 525 -10.44 -19.95 -8.08
CA SER A 525 -10.30 -21.33 -8.58
C SER A 525 -10.47 -22.42 -7.50
N GLY A 526 -10.49 -22.04 -6.20
CA GLY A 526 -10.54 -22.91 -5.02
C GLY A 526 -11.71 -22.60 -4.07
N LEU A 527 -11.63 -23.05 -2.82
CA LEU A 527 -12.57 -22.63 -1.77
C LEU A 527 -12.19 -21.27 -1.16
N LEU A 528 -13.14 -20.35 -1.05
CA LEU A 528 -12.88 -19.07 -0.39
C LEU A 528 -12.97 -19.24 1.13
N TYR A 529 -12.01 -18.64 1.83
CA TYR A 529 -12.09 -18.41 3.27
C TYR A 529 -12.49 -16.96 3.56
N GLU A 530 -13.24 -16.75 4.63
CA GLU A 530 -13.70 -15.42 5.04
C GLU A 530 -13.78 -15.35 6.58
N TYR A 531 -13.61 -14.14 7.13
CA TYR A 531 -13.88 -13.87 8.54
C TYR A 531 -15.38 -13.66 8.80
N LEU A 532 -15.83 -13.95 10.01
CA LEU A 532 -17.24 -13.85 10.38
C LEU A 532 -17.64 -12.44 10.85
N GLY A 533 -18.91 -12.09 10.65
CA GLY A 533 -19.48 -10.82 11.07
C GLY A 533 -18.81 -9.61 10.41
N SER A 534 -18.71 -8.49 11.13
CA SER A 534 -18.11 -7.25 10.61
C SER A 534 -16.63 -7.35 10.22
N SER A 535 -15.95 -8.44 10.61
CA SER A 535 -14.56 -8.71 10.26
C SER A 535 -14.38 -9.30 8.85
N CYS A 536 -15.46 -9.70 8.17
CA CYS A 536 -15.42 -10.27 6.82
C CYS A 536 -14.63 -9.42 5.81
N SER A 537 -14.69 -8.09 5.97
CA SER A 537 -13.97 -7.14 5.12
C SER A 537 -12.47 -6.94 5.45
N GLN A 538 -11.98 -7.49 6.56
CA GLN A 538 -10.64 -7.19 7.10
C GLN A 538 -9.54 -8.13 6.61
N GLY A 539 -9.89 -9.23 5.95
CA GLY A 539 -8.95 -10.14 5.32
C GLY A 539 -9.64 -11.11 4.36
N LEU A 540 -8.83 -12.01 3.81
CA LEU A 540 -9.23 -13.13 2.96
C LEU A 540 -10.12 -12.68 1.79
N ALA A 541 -11.13 -13.47 1.42
CA ALA A 541 -11.99 -13.22 0.28
C ALA A 541 -12.68 -11.85 0.30
N GLY A 542 -13.11 -11.37 1.47
CA GLY A 542 -13.76 -10.07 1.61
C GLY A 542 -12.79 -8.92 1.29
N LYS A 543 -11.61 -8.93 1.92
CA LYS A 543 -10.58 -7.88 1.69
C LYS A 543 -10.09 -7.85 0.25
N ILE A 544 -9.71 -9.00 -0.34
CA ILE A 544 -9.22 -9.00 -1.73
C ILE A 544 -10.29 -8.56 -2.72
N SER A 545 -11.56 -8.91 -2.49
CA SER A 545 -12.69 -8.43 -3.31
C SER A 545 -12.85 -6.92 -3.25
N ILE A 546 -12.79 -6.32 -2.04
CA ILE A 546 -12.86 -4.87 -1.84
C ILE A 546 -11.63 -4.20 -2.47
N TYR A 547 -10.45 -4.82 -2.35
CA TYR A 547 -9.20 -4.32 -2.91
C TYR A 547 -9.22 -4.26 -4.44
N MET A 548 -10.00 -5.08 -5.14
CA MET A 548 -10.20 -4.94 -6.59
C MET A 548 -10.85 -3.58 -6.94
N PHE A 549 -11.83 -3.15 -6.14
CA PHE A 549 -12.49 -1.84 -6.34
C PHE A 549 -11.59 -0.69 -5.91
N LYS A 550 -10.90 -0.85 -4.78
CA LYS A 550 -9.91 0.12 -4.29
C LYS A 550 -8.74 0.29 -5.26
N ALA A 551 -8.34 -0.79 -5.93
CA ALA A 551 -7.30 -0.75 -6.96
C ALA A 551 -7.69 0.15 -8.13
N TYR A 552 -8.94 0.06 -8.59
CA TYR A 552 -9.47 0.96 -9.59
C TYR A 552 -9.58 2.40 -9.06
N LYS A 553 -10.24 2.58 -7.90
CA LYS A 553 -10.67 3.91 -7.47
C LYS A 553 -9.60 4.72 -6.73
N ASP A 554 -8.92 4.11 -5.76
CA ASP A 554 -7.96 4.80 -4.89
C ASP A 554 -6.52 4.65 -5.37
N TRP A 555 -6.18 3.50 -5.95
CA TRP A 555 -4.80 3.22 -6.39
C TRP A 555 -4.57 3.45 -7.88
N GLY A 556 -5.57 4.03 -8.57
CA GLY A 556 -5.47 4.54 -9.93
C GLY A 556 -5.13 3.48 -10.97
N ALA A 557 -5.67 2.26 -10.87
CA ALA A 557 -5.51 1.26 -11.92
C ALA A 557 -6.18 1.75 -13.22
N LEU A 558 -5.40 1.86 -14.28
CA LEU A 558 -5.86 2.32 -15.60
C LEU A 558 -6.28 1.17 -16.49
N THR A 559 -5.78 -0.04 -16.21
CA THR A 559 -6.15 -1.26 -16.93
C THR A 559 -6.74 -2.32 -16.01
N PHE A 560 -7.52 -3.25 -16.58
CA PHE A 560 -8.03 -4.41 -15.84
C PHE A 560 -6.90 -5.25 -15.22
N GLY A 561 -5.78 -5.40 -15.91
CA GLY A 561 -4.62 -6.14 -15.40
C GLY A 561 -3.90 -5.43 -14.26
N GLU A 562 -3.83 -4.10 -14.29
CA GLU A 562 -3.33 -3.29 -13.17
C GLU A 562 -4.26 -3.39 -11.95
N MET A 563 -5.58 -3.40 -12.17
CA MET A 563 -6.57 -3.54 -11.10
C MET A 563 -6.35 -4.85 -10.33
N TRP A 564 -6.18 -5.96 -11.05
CA TRP A 564 -5.87 -7.26 -10.45
C TRP A 564 -4.49 -7.28 -9.76
N ASN A 565 -3.44 -6.78 -10.43
CA ASN A 565 -2.09 -6.76 -9.87
C ASN A 565 -2.01 -5.92 -8.57
N LYS A 566 -2.50 -4.68 -8.61
CA LYS A 566 -2.50 -3.79 -7.44
C LYS A 566 -3.30 -4.36 -6.28
N ALA A 567 -4.42 -5.02 -6.54
CA ALA A 567 -5.21 -5.68 -5.49
C ALA A 567 -4.41 -6.76 -4.77
N ILE A 568 -3.71 -7.63 -5.50
CA ILE A 568 -2.83 -8.66 -4.92
C ILE A 568 -1.65 -8.02 -4.18
N THR A 569 -0.91 -7.13 -4.84
CA THR A 569 0.26 -6.44 -4.27
C THR A 569 -0.09 -5.72 -2.97
N LYS A 570 -1.21 -4.97 -2.94
CA LYS A 570 -1.64 -4.26 -1.72
C LYS A 570 -2.18 -5.19 -0.64
N TYR A 571 -2.76 -6.33 -1.01
CA TYR A 571 -3.11 -7.34 -0.03
C TYR A 571 -1.87 -7.86 0.69
N ILE A 572 -0.83 -8.23 -0.06
CA ILE A 572 0.46 -8.68 0.49
C ILE A 572 1.10 -7.59 1.35
N ASP A 573 1.13 -6.34 0.85
CA ASP A 573 1.74 -5.19 1.54
C ASP A 573 1.10 -4.91 2.92
N THR A 574 -0.19 -5.19 3.09
CA THR A 574 -0.99 -4.74 4.25
C THR A 574 -1.45 -5.87 5.18
N THR A 575 -1.01 -7.11 4.94
CA THR A 575 -1.50 -8.29 5.68
C THR A 575 -0.35 -9.13 6.21
N SER A 576 -0.31 -9.44 7.51
CA SER A 576 0.61 -10.45 8.04
C SER A 576 0.15 -11.85 7.57
N MET A 577 0.70 -12.31 6.44
CA MET A 577 0.22 -13.51 5.76
C MET A 577 0.41 -14.81 6.56
N LYS A 578 -0.66 -15.62 6.58
CA LYS A 578 -0.71 -17.03 7.05
C LYS A 578 -1.29 -17.94 5.95
N ASP A 579 -1.48 -19.23 6.26
CA ASP A 579 -1.98 -20.24 5.31
C ASP A 579 -3.23 -19.80 4.51
N THR A 580 -4.26 -19.27 5.17
CA THR A 580 -5.48 -18.78 4.51
C THR A 580 -5.23 -17.58 3.59
N ASP A 581 -4.20 -16.76 3.87
CA ASP A 581 -3.79 -15.64 3.01
C ASP A 581 -3.03 -16.11 1.76
N PHE A 582 -2.09 -17.04 1.91
CA PHE A 582 -1.40 -17.66 0.76
C PHE A 582 -2.41 -18.30 -0.19
N LYS A 583 -3.34 -19.07 0.39
CA LYS A 583 -4.47 -19.62 -0.37
C LYS A 583 -5.27 -18.54 -1.11
N THR A 584 -5.63 -17.46 -0.41
CA THR A 584 -6.40 -16.36 -0.99
C THR A 584 -5.64 -15.69 -2.14
N MET A 585 -4.33 -15.49 -2.05
CA MET A 585 -3.59 -14.85 -3.15
C MET A 585 -3.47 -15.76 -4.37
N GLU A 586 -3.26 -17.05 -4.17
CA GLU A 586 -2.99 -17.97 -5.27
C GLU A 586 -4.25 -18.36 -6.06
N GLU A 587 -5.46 -18.23 -5.51
CA GLU A 587 -6.69 -18.72 -6.15
C GLU A 587 -7.40 -17.71 -7.07
N TRP A 588 -7.07 -16.42 -7.01
CA TRP A 588 -7.82 -15.37 -7.72
C TRP A 588 -7.42 -15.25 -9.19
N THR A 589 -8.22 -15.86 -10.06
CA THR A 589 -8.02 -15.86 -11.52
C THR A 589 -8.65 -14.64 -12.18
N SER A 590 -7.88 -13.92 -13.00
CA SER A 590 -8.34 -12.81 -13.84
C SER A 590 -8.75 -13.30 -15.24
N PHE A 591 -10.04 -13.20 -15.58
CA PHE A 591 -10.55 -13.48 -16.92
C PHE A 591 -10.74 -12.18 -17.71
N GLY A 592 -10.01 -12.02 -18.81
CA GLY A 592 -10.10 -10.83 -19.65
C GLY A 592 -8.77 -10.45 -20.28
N ASP A 593 -8.78 -9.31 -20.95
CA ASP A 593 -7.59 -8.69 -21.50
C ASP A 593 -6.94 -7.79 -20.44
N PRO A 594 -5.70 -8.07 -20.01
CA PRO A 594 -5.07 -7.33 -18.94
C PRO A 594 -4.69 -5.89 -19.35
N THR A 595 -4.66 -5.58 -20.65
CA THR A 595 -4.39 -4.23 -21.18
C THR A 595 -5.66 -3.42 -21.44
N LEU A 596 -6.84 -4.00 -21.20
CA LEU A 596 -8.10 -3.30 -21.40
C LEU A 596 -8.14 -2.04 -20.52
N ALA A 597 -8.26 -0.87 -21.14
CA ALA A 597 -8.40 0.39 -20.43
C ALA A 597 -9.74 0.46 -19.69
N ILE A 598 -9.68 0.86 -18.42
CA ILE A 598 -10.84 0.99 -17.53
C ILE A 598 -10.93 2.37 -16.88
N GLY A 599 -9.90 3.21 -17.05
CA GLY A 599 -9.84 4.59 -16.60
C GLY A 599 -8.88 5.39 -17.48
N ASP A 600 -8.97 6.71 -17.38
CA ASP A 600 -8.03 7.63 -18.02
C ASP A 600 -6.81 7.85 -17.10
N PRO A 601 -5.60 7.99 -17.65
CA PRO A 601 -4.45 8.43 -16.87
C PRO A 601 -4.72 9.79 -16.23
N SER A 602 -4.42 9.92 -14.93
CA SER A 602 -4.42 11.22 -14.25
C SER A 602 -3.45 12.18 -14.97
N GLN A 603 -3.87 13.44 -15.08
CA GLN A 603 -3.10 14.51 -15.65
C GLN A 603 -2.13 15.03 -14.59
N ALA A 604 -0.83 14.94 -14.87
CA ALA A 604 0.18 15.49 -13.97
C ALA A 604 -0.14 16.93 -13.53
N PRO A 605 0.18 17.30 -12.27
CA PRO A 605 -0.02 18.66 -11.81
C PRO A 605 0.66 19.66 -12.74
N ASN A 606 -0.01 20.80 -12.94
CA ASN A 606 0.61 21.90 -13.67
C ASN A 606 1.92 22.30 -13.01
N LYS A 607 2.89 22.73 -13.83
CA LYS A 607 4.18 23.25 -13.37
C LYS A 607 4.00 24.16 -12.14
N PRO A 608 4.63 23.85 -10.99
CA PRO A 608 4.49 24.66 -9.80
C PRO A 608 4.98 26.09 -10.01
N SER A 609 4.41 27.01 -9.23
CA SER A 609 4.91 28.38 -9.18
C SER A 609 6.37 28.42 -8.71
N ARG A 610 7.16 29.36 -9.26
CA ARG A 610 8.55 29.57 -8.82
C ARG A 610 8.60 29.72 -7.29
N PRO A 611 9.47 28.98 -6.57
CA PRO A 611 9.59 29.10 -5.12
C PRO A 611 9.75 30.55 -4.66
N SER A 612 9.08 30.89 -3.56
CA SER A 612 9.14 32.20 -2.90
C SER A 612 9.81 32.06 -1.54
N GLY A 613 10.85 32.83 -1.29
CA GLY A 613 11.63 32.79 -0.05
C GLY A 613 12.85 33.70 -0.12
N PRO A 614 13.74 33.69 0.90
CA PRO A 614 14.94 34.50 0.92
C PRO A 614 15.89 34.16 -0.26
N SER A 615 16.31 35.16 -1.03
CA SER A 615 17.30 34.98 -2.12
C SER A 615 18.76 34.99 -1.63
N SER A 616 18.97 35.07 -0.32
CA SER A 616 20.29 34.96 0.31
C SER A 616 20.18 34.62 1.79
N GLY A 617 21.19 33.93 2.34
CA GLY A 617 21.30 33.66 3.77
C GLY A 617 22.74 33.33 4.18
N LYS A 618 22.94 32.97 5.44
CA LYS A 618 24.25 32.59 5.99
C LYS A 618 24.46 31.08 5.95
N VAL A 619 25.72 30.65 5.95
CA VAL A 619 26.07 29.24 6.14
C VAL A 619 25.52 28.77 7.49
N GLY A 620 24.79 27.66 7.51
CA GLY A 620 24.17 27.09 8.70
C GLY A 620 22.81 27.71 9.10
N GLU A 621 22.30 28.69 8.35
CA GLU A 621 20.96 29.25 8.55
C GLU A 621 19.90 28.41 7.84
N GLN A 622 18.81 28.08 8.53
CA GLN A 622 17.65 27.40 7.95
C GLN A 622 16.75 28.43 7.27
N LEU A 623 16.51 28.26 5.97
CA LEU A 623 15.67 29.12 5.14
C LEU A 623 14.39 28.38 4.72
N ALA A 624 13.28 29.10 4.64
CA ALA A 624 11.98 28.57 4.24
C ALA A 624 11.59 29.07 2.84
N TYR A 625 11.03 28.18 2.02
CA TYR A 625 10.59 28.45 0.65
C TYR A 625 9.18 27.90 0.42
N THR A 626 8.31 28.70 -0.19
CA THR A 626 6.91 28.32 -0.46
C THR A 626 6.63 28.20 -1.95
N THR A 627 5.70 27.31 -2.32
CA THR A 627 5.17 27.18 -3.68
C THR A 627 3.72 26.68 -3.65
N SER A 628 3.06 26.62 -4.80
CA SER A 628 1.84 25.86 -5.07
C SER A 628 1.74 25.47 -6.55
N ALA A 629 0.95 24.45 -6.84
CA ALA A 629 0.58 23.95 -8.15
C ALA A 629 -0.94 23.68 -8.21
N ILE A 630 -1.49 23.58 -9.44
CA ILE A 630 -2.88 23.20 -9.68
C ILE A 630 -2.85 21.88 -10.42
N ASP A 631 -3.53 20.88 -9.88
CA ASP A 631 -3.82 19.65 -10.57
C ASP A 631 -5.02 19.83 -11.53
N PRO A 632 -4.92 19.45 -12.82
CA PRO A 632 -6.01 19.58 -13.78
C PRO A 632 -7.26 18.74 -13.45
N ASP A 633 -7.09 17.59 -12.80
CA ASP A 633 -8.16 16.68 -12.40
C ASP A 633 -8.69 17.03 -10.99
N GLY A 634 -7.93 17.85 -10.26
CA GLY A 634 -8.29 18.34 -8.93
C GLY A 634 -7.73 17.47 -7.81
N ASP A 635 -6.81 16.57 -8.14
CA ASP A 635 -6.20 15.61 -7.25
C ASP A 635 -5.30 16.29 -6.20
N ASP A 636 -5.04 15.59 -5.08
CA ASP A 636 -4.14 16.07 -4.03
C ASP A 636 -2.69 16.05 -4.51
N ILE A 637 -1.89 17.03 -4.10
CA ILE A 637 -0.56 17.29 -4.63
C ILE A 637 0.52 17.10 -3.56
N TYR A 638 1.61 16.43 -3.95
CA TYR A 638 2.86 16.34 -3.21
C TYR A 638 3.95 17.15 -3.90
N TYR A 639 4.85 17.78 -3.12
CA TYR A 639 5.91 18.63 -3.65
C TYR A 639 7.29 18.18 -3.22
N GLN A 640 8.28 18.25 -4.11
CA GLN A 640 9.67 17.98 -3.77
C GLN A 640 10.57 19.12 -4.25
N PHE A 641 11.37 19.67 -3.33
CA PHE A 641 12.32 20.74 -3.61
C PHE A 641 13.69 20.16 -3.96
N ASP A 642 14.31 20.71 -5.00
CA ASP A 642 15.73 20.53 -5.32
C ASP A 642 16.49 21.79 -4.86
N TRP A 643 17.50 21.57 -4.03
CA TRP A 643 18.26 22.63 -3.38
C TRP A 643 19.56 22.99 -4.12
N ASP A 644 19.85 22.36 -5.25
CA ASP A 644 21.04 22.57 -6.10
C ASP A 644 22.38 22.35 -5.38
N ASP A 645 22.36 21.56 -4.28
CA ASP A 645 23.56 21.13 -3.56
C ASP A 645 23.75 19.60 -3.62
N GLY A 646 23.02 18.94 -4.51
CA GLY A 646 22.97 17.49 -4.65
C GLY A 646 21.95 16.81 -3.74
N THR A 647 21.16 17.56 -2.96
CA THR A 647 20.09 17.03 -2.12
C THR A 647 18.72 17.55 -2.55
N THR A 648 17.68 16.76 -2.29
CA THR A 648 16.27 17.13 -2.42
C THR A 648 15.60 17.10 -1.05
N SER A 649 14.41 17.69 -0.93
CA SER A 649 13.53 17.37 0.20
C SER A 649 12.91 15.99 0.02
N GLU A 650 12.31 15.46 1.08
CA GLU A 650 11.26 14.45 0.93
C GLU A 650 10.05 15.05 0.18
N TRP A 651 9.14 14.20 -0.27
CA TRP A 651 7.84 14.65 -0.79
C TRP A 651 7.00 15.23 0.34
N ILE A 652 6.57 16.48 0.20
CA ILE A 652 5.79 17.23 1.19
C ILE A 652 4.33 17.25 0.71
N GLY A 653 3.42 16.61 1.45
CA GLY A 653 2.00 16.48 1.11
C GLY A 653 1.28 15.44 1.97
N PRO A 654 0.02 15.09 1.65
CA PRO A 654 -0.79 15.66 0.57
C PRO A 654 -1.22 17.11 0.85
N ARG A 655 -1.56 17.86 -0.21
CA ARG A 655 -2.10 19.22 -0.19
C ARG A 655 -3.19 19.33 -1.23
N ASN A 656 -4.29 20.00 -0.90
CA ASN A 656 -5.35 20.21 -1.89
C ASN A 656 -4.79 20.96 -3.11
N SER A 657 -5.30 20.65 -4.30
CA SER A 657 -4.94 21.37 -5.53
C SER A 657 -5.05 22.90 -5.34
N GLY A 658 -3.94 23.62 -5.57
CA GLY A 658 -3.81 25.06 -5.37
C GLY A 658 -3.33 25.52 -3.98
N GLU A 659 -3.26 24.63 -3.00
CA GLU A 659 -2.78 24.95 -1.65
C GLU A 659 -1.26 25.17 -1.62
N GLN A 660 -0.79 26.10 -0.78
CA GLN A 660 0.64 26.37 -0.63
C GLN A 660 1.34 25.36 0.28
N VAL A 661 2.56 24.99 -0.09
CA VAL A 661 3.47 24.17 0.71
C VAL A 661 4.72 24.97 1.09
N THR A 662 5.38 24.59 2.20
CA THR A 662 6.65 25.18 2.63
C THR A 662 7.73 24.10 2.77
N GLY A 663 8.88 24.28 2.11
CA GLY A 663 10.09 23.48 2.29
C GLY A 663 11.17 24.26 3.07
N TYR A 664 12.00 23.55 3.83
CA TYR A 664 13.07 24.15 4.64
C TYR A 664 14.45 23.62 4.22
N LYS A 665 15.45 24.50 4.15
CA LYS A 665 16.82 24.12 3.77
C LYS A 665 17.88 24.88 4.56
N THR A 666 18.91 24.16 5.00
CA THR A 666 20.13 24.69 5.59
C THR A 666 21.34 24.34 4.73
N TRP A 667 22.03 25.35 4.18
CA TRP A 667 23.27 25.14 3.41
C TRP A 667 24.50 25.17 4.31
N THR A 668 25.36 24.15 4.18
CA THR A 668 26.60 24.01 4.96
C THR A 668 27.83 24.57 4.24
N LYS A 669 27.69 24.92 2.95
CA LYS A 669 28.76 25.48 2.11
C LYS A 669 28.31 26.81 1.52
N THR A 670 29.27 27.70 1.31
CA THR A 670 29.02 28.94 0.56
C THR A 670 28.86 28.62 -0.92
N GLY A 671 27.92 29.27 -1.61
CA GLY A 671 27.65 29.01 -3.02
C GLY A 671 26.53 29.89 -3.56
N ASN A 672 26.28 29.74 -4.86
CA ASN A 672 25.03 30.16 -5.48
C ASN A 672 24.26 28.89 -5.82
N TYR A 673 22.98 28.86 -5.48
CA TYR A 673 22.10 27.71 -5.60
C TYR A 673 20.84 28.10 -6.38
N GLN A 674 20.23 27.14 -7.04
CA GLN A 674 18.98 27.28 -7.79
C GLN A 674 17.89 26.43 -7.15
N VAL A 675 17.08 27.04 -6.28
CA VAL A 675 15.97 26.32 -5.65
C VAL A 675 14.83 26.18 -6.64
N ARG A 676 14.45 24.95 -6.96
CA ARG A 676 13.30 24.64 -7.81
C ARG A 676 12.46 23.55 -7.15
N VAL A 677 11.21 23.42 -7.59
CA VAL A 677 10.25 22.47 -7.03
C VAL A 677 9.48 21.83 -8.16
N HIS A 678 9.19 20.54 -8.04
CA HIS A 678 8.25 19.84 -8.90
C HIS A 678 7.16 19.21 -8.03
N ALA A 679 6.05 18.86 -8.67
CA ALA A 679 4.86 18.35 -8.00
C ALA A 679 4.45 17.02 -8.63
N LYS A 680 3.80 16.17 -7.85
CA LYS A 680 3.07 14.99 -8.33
C LYS A 680 1.69 14.94 -7.69
N ASP A 681 0.74 14.35 -8.39
CA ASP A 681 -0.58 14.05 -7.81
C ASP A 681 -0.51 12.84 -6.86
N ASP A 682 -1.64 12.50 -6.25
CA ASP A 682 -1.81 11.34 -5.36
C ASP A 682 -1.82 9.99 -6.13
N HIS A 683 -2.01 10.04 -7.44
CA HIS A 683 -1.80 8.94 -8.37
C HIS A 683 -0.33 8.74 -8.76
N GLY A 684 0.56 9.65 -8.34
CA GLY A 684 2.00 9.60 -8.53
C GLY A 684 2.51 10.18 -9.87
N VAL A 685 1.67 10.82 -10.68
CA VAL A 685 2.09 11.41 -11.95
C VAL A 685 2.84 12.72 -11.69
N VAL A 686 4.09 12.77 -12.15
CA VAL A 686 5.00 13.89 -11.85
C VAL A 686 4.93 14.95 -12.94
N GLY A 687 4.69 16.20 -12.54
CA GLY A 687 4.66 17.38 -13.40
C GLY A 687 6.04 17.98 -13.67
N GLU A 688 6.08 19.06 -14.45
CA GLU A 688 7.33 19.76 -14.77
C GLU A 688 7.95 20.47 -13.54
N TRP A 689 9.27 20.64 -13.57
CA TRP A 689 9.97 21.51 -12.62
C TRP A 689 9.57 22.97 -12.78
N SER A 690 9.39 23.66 -11.65
CA SER A 690 9.20 25.11 -11.57
C SER A 690 10.38 25.87 -12.19
N ASP A 691 10.17 27.16 -12.46
CA ASP A 691 11.31 28.05 -12.63
C ASP A 691 12.14 28.08 -11.34
N ALA A 692 13.46 28.27 -11.46
CA ALA A 692 14.35 28.30 -10.31
C ALA A 692 14.38 29.69 -9.63
N LEU A 693 14.49 29.69 -8.31
CA LEU A 693 14.83 30.83 -7.49
C LEU A 693 16.34 30.79 -7.18
N ALA A 694 17.06 31.82 -7.63
CA ALA A 694 18.49 31.96 -7.31
C ALA A 694 18.69 32.38 -5.84
N VAL A 695 19.46 31.59 -5.11
CA VAL A 695 19.78 31.79 -3.69
C VAL A 695 21.30 31.90 -3.51
N ARG A 696 21.75 32.95 -2.82
CA ARG A 696 23.18 33.20 -2.57
C ARG A 696 23.56 33.00 -1.11
N ILE A 697 24.52 32.11 -0.84
CA ILE A 697 25.12 31.88 0.47
C ILE A 697 26.57 32.39 0.45
N PRO A 698 26.82 33.69 0.73
CA PRO A 698 28.16 34.27 0.64
C PRO A 698 29.05 33.89 1.83
N ARG A 699 30.37 34.03 1.66
CA ARG A 699 31.32 33.99 2.79
C ARG A 699 31.01 35.12 3.77
N SER A 700 30.74 34.77 5.02
CA SER A 700 30.78 35.75 6.10
C SER A 700 32.22 36.23 6.28
N ARG A 701 32.43 37.55 6.24
CA ARG A 701 33.71 38.16 6.57
C ARG A 701 33.72 38.29 8.10
N SER A 702 34.50 37.46 8.79
CA SER A 702 34.73 37.63 10.23
C SER A 702 35.54 38.90 10.44
N ILE A 703 34.89 39.96 10.92
CA ILE A 703 35.58 41.10 11.51
C ILE A 703 35.87 40.68 12.95
N GLU A 704 37.13 40.65 13.34
CA GLU A 704 37.52 40.49 14.74
C GLU A 704 37.02 41.70 15.54
N THR A 705 35.88 41.55 16.19
CA THR A 705 35.45 42.43 17.27
C THR A 705 35.61 41.67 18.58
N THR A 706 36.51 42.15 19.45
CA THR A 706 36.51 41.78 20.86
C THR A 706 35.31 42.45 21.50
N SER A 707 34.14 41.80 21.49
CA SER A 707 32.97 42.28 22.24
C SER A 707 32.75 41.38 23.46
N GLY A 708 32.92 41.97 24.64
CA GLY A 708 32.39 41.40 25.87
C GLY A 708 30.91 41.75 25.95
N GLY A 709 30.02 40.77 25.83
CA GLY A 709 28.59 40.97 26.01
C GLY A 709 28.20 41.09 27.49
N THR A 710 27.35 42.05 27.82
CA THR A 710 26.57 42.09 29.08
C THR A 710 25.11 41.89 28.74
N PHE A 711 24.40 41.00 29.44
CA PHE A 711 22.94 40.95 29.38
C PHE A 711 22.36 41.52 30.69
N THR A 712 21.32 42.33 30.57
CA THR A 712 20.54 42.82 31.71
C THR A 712 19.12 42.28 31.57
N ALA A 713 18.69 41.44 32.53
CA ALA A 713 17.28 41.06 32.64
C ALA A 713 16.73 41.69 33.93
N GLU A 714 15.79 42.63 33.78
CA GLU A 714 15.02 43.16 34.92
C GLU A 714 13.79 42.28 35.15
N LEU A 715 13.76 41.56 36.27
CA LEU A 715 12.67 40.66 36.63
C LEU A 715 11.89 41.24 37.82
N GLY A 716 10.68 41.74 37.55
CA GLY A 716 9.75 42.20 38.57
C GLY A 716 9.00 41.04 39.22
N ILE A 717 9.62 40.27 40.12
CA ILE A 717 8.96 39.18 40.84
C ILE A 717 8.35 39.72 42.14
N ARG A 718 7.05 39.47 42.39
CA ARG A 718 6.38 39.68 43.68
C ARG A 718 5.98 38.33 44.25
N GLY A 719 6.70 37.85 45.26
CA GLY A 719 6.41 36.59 45.93
C GLY A 719 7.64 36.05 46.67
N SER A 720 7.43 35.07 47.55
CA SER A 720 8.47 34.40 48.34
C SER A 720 8.75 33.00 47.80
N GLU A 721 9.21 32.90 46.55
CA GLU A 721 9.43 31.61 45.89
C GLU A 721 10.86 31.48 45.35
N GLU A 722 11.33 30.23 45.27
CA GLU A 722 12.56 29.83 44.60
C GLU A 722 12.36 29.89 43.07
N SER A 723 13.38 30.28 42.30
CA SER A 723 13.30 30.34 40.84
C SER A 723 14.49 29.65 40.21
N ASN A 724 14.24 28.90 39.12
CA ASN A 724 15.26 28.22 38.32
C ASN A 724 15.48 29.01 37.04
N ILE A 725 16.71 29.44 36.79
CA ILE A 725 17.10 30.08 35.53
C ILE A 725 17.74 29.01 34.67
N LEU A 726 17.20 28.76 33.47
CA LEU A 726 17.82 27.90 32.46
C LEU A 726 18.59 28.76 31.44
N LEU A 727 19.73 28.26 30.99
CA LEU A 727 20.48 28.78 29.86
C LEU A 727 20.66 27.60 28.90
N ASP A 728 20.08 27.69 27.70
CA ASP A 728 20.13 26.64 26.69
C ASP A 728 21.08 27.05 25.54
N GLY A 729 21.79 26.07 24.98
CA GLY A 729 22.65 26.24 23.82
C GLY A 729 23.75 25.19 23.70
N ASN A 730 24.16 24.90 22.46
CA ASN A 730 25.20 23.91 22.14
C ASN A 730 26.61 24.53 22.27
N TYR A 731 27.27 24.34 23.41
CA TYR A 731 28.61 24.87 23.65
C TYR A 731 29.59 23.78 24.15
N LYS A 732 30.79 23.70 23.55
CA LYS A 732 31.90 22.85 24.03
C LYS A 732 33.07 23.70 24.52
N THR A 733 32.95 24.35 25.69
CA THR A 733 34.10 25.00 26.35
C THR A 733 34.04 24.92 27.89
N ARG A 734 35.22 24.91 28.55
CA ARG A 734 35.36 25.12 30.02
C ARG A 734 35.47 26.63 30.27
N SER A 735 34.46 27.23 30.88
CA SER A 735 34.42 28.69 31.08
C SER A 735 34.01 29.09 32.51
N ARG A 736 34.47 30.27 32.97
CA ARG A 736 34.16 30.84 34.29
C ARG A 736 32.98 31.80 34.17
N PHE A 737 32.01 31.68 35.07
CA PHE A 737 30.84 32.58 35.10
C PHE A 737 30.83 33.44 36.35
N ILE A 738 30.42 34.71 36.18
CA ILE A 738 30.14 35.64 37.28
C ILE A 738 28.66 36.00 37.22
N VAL A 739 27.93 35.67 38.28
CA VAL A 739 26.53 36.06 38.44
C VAL A 739 26.46 37.11 39.55
N ILE A 740 25.94 38.28 39.22
CA ILE A 740 25.68 39.37 40.16
C ILE A 740 24.16 39.46 40.34
N TRP A 741 23.70 39.56 41.59
CA TRP A 741 22.29 39.78 41.87
C TRP A 741 22.13 40.79 43.00
N GLY A 742 21.12 41.64 42.92
CA GLY A 742 20.86 42.67 43.94
C GLY A 742 19.41 43.08 43.94
N THR A 743 18.95 43.77 44.98
CA THR A 743 17.61 44.38 44.97
C THR A 743 17.61 45.64 44.11
N ALA A 744 16.45 46.02 43.57
CA ALA A 744 16.29 47.23 42.75
C ALA A 744 16.73 48.54 43.46
N THR A 745 16.93 48.51 44.79
CA THR A 745 17.29 49.67 45.62
C THR A 745 18.73 49.64 46.17
N GLY A 746 19.61 48.77 45.64
CA GLY A 746 21.06 49.04 45.68
C GLY A 746 21.90 48.34 46.76
N ARG A 747 21.83 47.02 46.87
CA ARG A 747 22.98 46.20 47.32
C ARG A 747 23.17 45.00 46.40
N GLU A 748 24.28 45.00 45.68
CA GLU A 748 24.70 43.91 44.80
C GLU A 748 25.48 42.85 45.60
N LYS A 749 25.22 41.57 45.32
CA LYS A 749 26.03 40.43 45.74
C LYS A 749 26.56 39.72 44.49
N GLN A 750 27.80 39.24 44.57
CA GLN A 750 28.48 38.55 43.47
C GLN A 750 28.80 37.11 43.88
N GLY A 751 28.45 36.15 43.02
CA GLY A 751 28.84 34.74 43.12
C GLY A 751 29.69 34.35 41.91
N ARG A 752 30.81 33.65 42.17
CA ARG A 752 31.63 33.03 41.13
C ARG A 752 31.32 31.54 41.09
N PHE A 753 31.01 31.03 39.90
CA PHE A 753 30.65 29.63 39.73
C PHE A 753 31.56 28.97 38.70
N PHE A 754 31.89 27.71 38.97
CA PHE A 754 32.71 26.85 38.12
C PHE A 754 31.88 25.62 37.75
N GLY A 755 31.78 25.30 36.47
CA GLY A 755 31.02 24.14 36.00
C GLY A 755 31.53 23.62 34.65
N ILE A 756 31.32 22.34 34.40
CA ILE A 756 31.46 21.69 33.09
C ILE A 756 30.05 21.40 32.62
N PHE A 757 29.71 21.80 31.39
CA PHE A 757 28.40 21.51 30.80
C PHE A 757 28.30 20.02 30.49
N ASN A 758 27.38 19.33 31.15
CA ASN A 758 26.81 18.08 30.66
C ASN A 758 25.31 18.32 30.51
N GLU A 759 24.76 17.97 29.35
CA GLU A 759 23.33 18.09 28.99
C GLU A 759 22.74 19.52 28.94
N ASN A 760 23.55 20.52 28.56
CA ASN A 760 23.09 21.88 28.19
C ASN A 760 22.16 22.60 29.21
N ARG A 761 22.31 22.36 30.52
CA ARG A 761 21.51 23.08 31.56
C ARG A 761 22.37 23.56 32.72
N PHE A 762 22.09 24.78 33.20
CA PHE A 762 22.63 25.34 34.43
C PHE A 762 21.48 25.84 35.30
N ILE A 763 21.46 25.53 36.60
CA ILE A 763 20.35 25.89 37.51
C ILE A 763 20.93 26.66 38.72
N ILE A 764 20.41 27.85 38.98
CA ILE A 764 20.76 28.65 40.16
C ILE A 764 19.55 28.72 41.08
N LYS A 765 19.72 28.37 42.36
CA LYS A 765 18.71 28.56 43.41
C LYS A 765 19.02 29.82 44.22
N VAL A 766 18.04 30.70 44.38
CA VAL A 766 18.21 31.94 45.17
C VAL A 766 17.09 32.05 46.22
N PRO A 767 17.41 32.18 47.52
CA PRO A 767 16.40 32.37 48.56
C PRO A 767 15.92 33.84 48.62
N THR A 768 14.61 34.07 48.71
CA THR A 768 14.02 35.42 48.70
C THR A 768 13.35 35.81 50.02
N PRO A 769 13.70 36.97 50.62
CA PRO A 769 12.77 37.78 51.39
C PRO A 769 12.11 38.83 50.48
N ARG A 770 10.83 39.14 50.72
CA ARG A 770 9.91 39.96 49.91
C ARG A 770 10.47 41.29 49.35
N LEU A 771 11.29 41.27 48.30
CA LEU A 771 11.71 42.44 47.50
C LEU A 771 12.11 42.03 46.07
N SER A 772 11.89 42.92 45.11
CA SER A 772 12.26 42.75 43.70
C SER A 772 13.78 42.60 43.50
N ILE A 773 14.20 41.57 42.76
CA ILE A 773 15.60 41.25 42.49
C ILE A 773 15.93 41.62 41.04
N LYS A 774 17.08 42.28 40.83
CA LYS A 774 17.73 42.51 39.55
C LYS A 774 18.89 41.51 39.41
N ILE A 775 18.90 40.73 38.34
CA ILE A 775 19.95 39.74 38.06
C ILE A 775 20.79 40.26 36.89
N LEU A 776 22.09 40.38 37.13
CA LEU A 776 23.10 40.84 36.19
C LEU A 776 24.09 39.69 35.95
N GLY A 777 24.02 39.06 34.79
CA GLY A 777 24.98 38.02 34.40
C GLY A 777 26.08 38.61 33.52
N ARG A 778 27.34 38.27 33.81
CA ARG A 778 28.46 38.53 32.90
C ARG A 778 29.13 37.21 32.52
N CYS A 779 29.02 36.86 31.24
CA CYS A 779 29.79 35.76 30.66
C CYS A 779 31.05 36.35 30.04
N THR A 780 32.21 35.76 30.33
CA THR A 780 33.47 36.16 29.67
C THR A 780 34.10 34.89 29.13
N ILE A 781 34.06 34.73 27.82
CA ILE A 781 34.69 33.62 27.12
C ILE A 781 35.85 34.23 26.33
N GLU A 782 37.05 33.78 26.61
CA GLU A 782 38.21 34.17 25.80
C GLU A 782 38.13 33.43 24.46
N ASN A 783 38.13 34.20 23.36
CA ASN A 783 38.34 33.75 21.97
C ASN A 783 37.17 33.11 21.19
N GLN A 784 35.90 33.43 21.47
CA GLN A 784 34.76 33.12 20.56
C GLN A 784 33.67 34.20 20.61
N GLU A 785 33.15 34.64 19.44
CA GLU A 785 31.87 35.37 19.34
C GLU A 785 30.72 34.36 19.45
N ILE A 786 29.75 34.63 20.32
CA ILE A 786 28.54 33.81 20.48
C ILE A 786 27.31 34.69 20.28
N SER A 787 26.35 34.20 19.49
CA SER A 787 24.95 34.60 19.53
C SER A 787 24.11 33.36 19.82
N GLY A 788 23.09 33.48 20.67
CA GLY A 788 22.22 32.37 21.05
C GLY A 788 20.98 32.88 21.78
N ASN A 789 19.97 32.03 21.92
CA ASN A 789 18.75 32.36 22.66
C ASN A 789 18.89 31.88 24.10
N TRP A 790 18.36 32.62 25.06
CA TRP A 790 18.14 32.11 26.41
C TRP A 790 16.65 32.04 26.70
N ILE A 791 16.29 31.04 27.51
CA ILE A 791 14.91 30.78 27.91
C ILE A 791 14.87 30.74 29.44
N CYS A 792 14.27 31.75 30.05
CA CYS A 792 14.04 31.73 31.50
C CYS A 792 12.62 31.21 31.79
N ARG A 793 12.54 30.08 32.51
CA ARG A 793 11.26 29.55 32.98
C ARG A 793 10.89 30.22 34.30
N LEU A 794 9.77 30.94 34.33
CA LEU A 794 9.22 31.46 35.58
C LEU A 794 8.40 30.35 36.28
N PRO A 795 8.33 30.33 37.63
CA PRO A 795 7.44 29.43 38.33
C PRO A 795 5.97 29.71 37.98
N GLU A 796 5.20 28.63 37.85
CA GLU A 796 3.74 28.55 37.63
C GLU A 796 3.17 29.35 36.44
N SER A 797 2.95 28.60 35.34
CA SER A 797 2.05 28.84 34.19
C SER A 797 2.06 30.19 33.45
N ARG A 798 2.99 31.11 33.74
CA ARG A 798 3.09 32.41 33.04
C ARG A 798 3.97 32.42 31.78
N GLY A 799 4.18 31.25 31.17
CA GLY A 799 4.91 31.12 29.91
C GLY A 799 6.43 31.28 30.05
N TRP A 800 7.09 31.27 28.90
CA TRP A 800 8.53 31.43 28.76
C TRP A 800 8.85 32.89 28.45
N ILE A 801 9.93 33.42 29.02
CA ILE A 801 10.54 34.66 28.53
C ILE A 801 11.76 34.24 27.73
N GLU A 802 11.70 34.54 26.44
CA GLU A 802 12.77 34.29 25.48
C GLU A 802 13.47 35.61 25.17
N GLY A 803 14.79 35.59 25.15
CA GLY A 803 15.60 36.74 24.76
C GLY A 803 16.77 36.30 23.91
N GLU A 804 17.13 37.14 22.94
CA GLU A 804 18.32 36.96 22.12
C GLU A 804 19.57 37.51 22.83
N PHE A 805 20.67 36.76 22.77
CA PHE A 805 22.00 37.26 23.07
C PHE A 805 22.50 38.05 21.86
N ASN A 806 22.56 39.37 21.97
CA ASN A 806 23.20 40.22 20.97
C ASN A 806 24.63 40.56 21.43
N PRO A 807 25.70 40.15 20.71
CA PRO A 807 27.07 40.40 21.12
C PRO A 807 27.55 41.85 20.91
N SER A 808 26.67 42.83 20.69
CA SER A 808 27.04 44.25 20.54
C SER A 808 27.47 44.91 21.84
#